data_AF-A0A952C182-F1
#
_entry.id   AF-A0A952C182-F1
#
_cell.length_a   1.000
_cell.length_b   1.000
_cell.length_c   1.000
_cell.angle_alpha   90.00
_cell.angle_beta   90.00
_cell.angle_gamma   90.00
#
_symmetry.space_group_name_H-M   'P 1'
#
loop_
_entity.id
_entity.type
_entity.pdbx_description
1 polymer ?
#
loop_
_entity_poly.entity_id
_entity_poly.type
_entity_poly.pdbx_seq_one_letter_code
_entity_poly.pdbx_strand_id
1 'polypeptide(L)'
;MTPSRQTPDGAGKSNSNRRGKRAEGPPKPAAPQAQAVPEPAWAALLPQYIYGLHEAGGEHLMVEAGRPGWVLELASVGLDGGGDSPADYSALSSQGFGVIVRLNNGFEPVGTIPAPDRYPAFAESCARFVGRARGCRIWIIGNEPNHKAERPDGRFILPAEYARCYRLCRTAIRSQAGHEGDLVLVAGPAPWNAETRYPGNPSGDWARYFADILAELPAGDCDGFAIHTYTRTLDPERIRVDIPFNADGYRHLHDEFRSYRDFMLAIPDRFRQLPVLITETDPTTPQVGWADGKNTGWVRAAYEEIADWNADPAHQPIQALLLYRWPPGSVHGQHEWSISDRPGIVEDFRQALQLEPSARFRVRLPALEAAAGEEETTTATTALALVPHIYTNQQLINAFHDAAVAAGLEPWALLEKAGLDLAALSAIRELPYSGTSLALLPALSAAERRQIRRQLLAALSEGPRWRGFVNAPDGLNLRTGPGVQFDVISTLAHDDDVNVLAEEGDWLFVTAGDLDGYIFAAHVLRREVAPAPGTEQDLAAAEGERLAILSTASHDERTLVETWNQYGGLLGRLSAQLNIEPGVALAVLLAESAGEPFGPDGRLVIRFEVHIFHRQWGSAHSDQFNAHFRFDTDSPWQGHAWRTDPNGPWQALHQSQADEWRVLEFARGLDDTAALLSISMGAPQIMGFNFDTLGYKDVQSMFQAFQAGVATQIAGLFRFIQQRGLAAAIRREDFLDFATNYNGSGAAKRYAALISQWLEQFRRLRAAAQATIAATMQPAQQEVEMTRLVPERTAADKAALPAPPVPTDHEGRPLAEVDPELYEAWRHHIEQGFTNNNRMFNRVLNAFMYPYWMTVAMYLTLFLIGIGAFVVAARLSFEQGKELYAVLFGGLGVVSMLTFFVTRPLQALEENLQFITWLGMIYNTYWTRLAYTLERESAQVDIENATVDAIRKIKELLDKHTERSSNRPGLR
;
A
#
# COMPACT_ATOMS: atom_id res chain seq x y z
N MET A 1 78.72 -16.02 -5.21
CA MET A 1 80.14 -15.83 -5.57
C MET A 1 80.21 -14.87 -6.74
N THR A 2 80.97 -13.81 -6.54
CA THR A 2 81.50 -12.72 -7.41
C THR A 2 81.94 -13.14 -8.83
N PRO A 3 82.41 -12.24 -9.73
CA PRO A 3 82.51 -10.75 -9.75
C PRO A 3 82.02 -10.12 -11.09
N SER A 4 81.64 -8.83 -11.18
CA SER A 4 82.38 -7.54 -11.24
C SER A 4 82.99 -7.12 -12.59
N ARG A 5 82.60 -5.89 -13.02
CA ARG A 5 83.34 -4.83 -13.77
C ARG A 5 83.80 -5.13 -15.21
N GLN A 6 83.92 -4.17 -16.13
CA GLN A 6 83.31 -2.86 -16.44
C GLN A 6 84.12 -2.36 -17.67
N THR A 7 83.44 -1.72 -18.63
CA THR A 7 83.92 -0.61 -19.51
C THR A 7 84.94 -0.96 -20.63
N PRO A 8 85.03 -0.22 -21.76
CA PRO A 8 84.98 1.26 -21.77
C PRO A 8 84.46 2.03 -23.00
N ASP A 9 84.44 3.36 -22.79
CA ASP A 9 84.58 4.51 -23.68
C ASP A 9 83.58 4.73 -24.84
N GLY A 10 83.10 5.93 -25.17
CA GLY A 10 83.47 7.27 -24.74
C GLY A 10 83.28 8.27 -25.90
N ALA A 11 82.34 9.20 -25.72
CA ALA A 11 82.23 10.54 -26.34
C ALA A 11 81.83 10.74 -27.83
N GLY A 12 80.84 11.64 -28.04
CA GLY A 12 80.96 12.69 -29.07
C GLY A 12 79.82 12.90 -30.08
N LYS A 13 78.93 13.86 -29.77
CA LYS A 13 78.29 14.89 -30.63
C LYS A 13 77.76 14.60 -32.05
N SER A 14 76.54 15.14 -32.24
CA SER A 14 75.97 15.87 -33.40
C SER A 14 75.59 15.16 -34.71
N ASN A 15 74.28 15.26 -34.98
CA ASN A 15 73.59 15.66 -36.22
C ASN A 15 73.87 15.00 -37.59
N SER A 16 72.74 14.54 -38.17
CA SER A 16 72.40 14.43 -39.59
C SER A 16 73.19 13.45 -40.48
N ASN A 17 72.55 12.40 -41.01
CA ASN A 17 71.85 12.49 -42.29
C ASN A 17 71.07 11.21 -42.67
N ARG A 18 69.99 11.40 -43.41
CA ARG A 18 68.95 10.43 -43.84
C ARG A 18 69.38 9.46 -44.95
N ARG A 19 68.77 8.27 -44.97
CA ARG A 19 68.01 7.60 -46.08
C ARG A 19 67.63 6.18 -45.60
N GLY A 20 66.36 5.84 -45.27
CA GLY A 20 65.21 5.54 -46.16
C GLY A 20 65.29 4.07 -46.64
N LYS A 21 64.35 3.14 -46.47
CA LYS A 21 62.89 3.12 -46.22
C LYS A 21 62.49 1.73 -45.66
N ARG A 22 61.51 1.65 -44.75
CA ARG A 22 60.27 0.84 -44.84
C ARG A 22 59.39 1.19 -43.63
N ALA A 23 58.08 1.33 -43.88
CA ALA A 23 57.12 1.96 -42.99
C ALA A 23 56.58 0.98 -41.94
N GLU A 24 56.66 1.36 -40.67
CA GLU A 24 55.89 0.81 -39.55
C GLU A 24 55.02 1.95 -38.97
N GLY A 25 53.79 1.61 -38.61
CA GLY A 25 52.74 2.54 -38.15
C GLY A 25 53.03 3.18 -36.78
N PRO A 26 52.24 4.21 -36.40
CA PRO A 26 52.48 4.99 -35.19
C PRO A 26 52.31 4.14 -33.92
N PRO A 27 53.06 4.43 -32.85
CA PRO A 27 52.93 3.73 -31.57
C PRO A 27 51.57 4.04 -30.94
N LYS A 28 50.97 3.01 -30.36
CA LYS A 28 49.72 3.07 -29.60
C LYS A 28 49.89 4.08 -28.43
N PRO A 29 49.00 5.08 -28.25
CA PRO A 29 49.09 5.97 -27.11
C PRO A 29 48.86 5.18 -25.81
N ALA A 30 49.62 5.53 -24.77
CA ALA A 30 49.43 5.00 -23.43
C ALA A 30 47.99 5.28 -22.96
N ALA A 31 47.35 4.29 -22.33
CA ALA A 31 46.03 4.44 -21.76
C ALA A 31 46.03 5.60 -20.75
N PRO A 32 45.01 6.49 -20.78
CA PRO A 32 44.91 7.56 -19.79
C PRO A 32 44.71 6.92 -18.42
N GLN A 33 45.61 7.21 -17.48
CA GLN A 33 45.36 6.95 -16.07
C GLN A 33 44.14 7.79 -15.67
N ALA A 34 43.06 7.13 -15.27
CA ALA A 34 41.89 7.79 -14.71
C ALA A 34 42.35 8.63 -13.51
N GLN A 35 42.18 9.95 -13.60
CA GLN A 35 42.38 10.83 -12.44
C GLN A 35 41.32 10.48 -11.41
N ALA A 36 41.75 10.10 -10.20
CA ALA A 36 40.85 9.86 -9.09
C ALA A 36 40.06 11.14 -8.78
N VAL A 37 38.73 11.04 -8.72
CA VAL A 37 37.87 12.12 -8.24
C VAL A 37 38.27 12.42 -6.80
N PRO A 38 38.56 13.68 -6.43
CA PRO A 38 38.96 14.01 -5.06
C PRO A 38 37.82 13.69 -4.09
N GLU A 39 38.16 13.03 -2.98
CA GLU A 39 37.21 12.71 -1.91
C GLU A 39 36.59 14.00 -1.34
N PRO A 40 35.30 13.97 -0.94
CA PRO A 40 34.66 15.15 -0.38
C PRO A 40 35.33 15.52 0.94
N ALA A 41 35.48 16.82 1.20
CA ALA A 41 36.20 17.32 2.38
C ALA A 41 35.68 16.78 3.73
N TRP A 42 34.39 16.42 3.79
CA TRP A 42 33.77 15.85 4.98
C TRP A 42 34.13 14.39 5.24
N ALA A 43 34.66 13.65 4.25
CA ALA A 43 35.11 12.27 4.42
C ALA A 43 36.18 12.13 5.52
N ALA A 44 37.00 13.18 5.71
CA ALA A 44 38.02 13.23 6.75
C ALA A 44 37.45 13.27 8.18
N LEU A 45 36.14 13.54 8.34
CA LEU A 45 35.46 13.58 9.64
C LEU A 45 34.91 12.21 10.05
N LEU A 46 34.92 11.22 9.16
CA LEU A 46 34.32 9.91 9.41
C LEU A 46 35.29 8.99 10.16
N PRO A 47 34.81 8.22 11.15
CA PRO A 47 35.57 7.12 11.73
C PRO A 47 35.64 5.94 10.75
N GLN A 48 36.36 4.90 11.14
CA GLN A 48 36.58 3.74 10.25
C GLN A 48 35.37 2.82 10.14
N TYR A 49 34.54 2.72 11.18
CA TYR A 49 33.47 1.72 11.26
C TYR A 49 32.10 2.34 11.56
N ILE A 50 31.04 1.65 11.14
CA ILE A 50 29.64 2.10 11.31
C ILE A 50 29.13 1.97 12.76
N TYR A 51 29.85 1.27 13.64
CA TYR A 51 29.47 1.04 15.03
C TYR A 51 29.24 2.35 15.78
N GLY A 52 28.19 2.45 16.59
CA GLY A 52 27.95 3.65 17.35
C GLY A 52 27.12 3.46 18.62
N LEU A 53 27.30 4.40 19.54
CA LEU A 53 26.54 4.49 20.78
C LEU A 53 25.96 5.90 20.94
N HIS A 54 24.73 5.95 21.44
CA HIS A 54 24.14 7.18 21.92
C HIS A 54 24.64 7.44 23.36
N GLU A 55 25.37 8.54 23.54
CA GLU A 55 26.14 9.01 24.70
C GLU A 55 27.36 8.18 25.08
N ALA A 56 28.36 8.85 25.66
CA ALA A 56 29.61 8.24 26.10
C ALA A 56 29.47 7.38 27.36
N GLY A 57 30.48 6.54 27.55
CA GLY A 57 30.70 5.58 28.63
C GLY A 57 30.97 4.15 28.12
N GLY A 58 30.56 3.82 26.88
CA GLY A 58 30.66 2.49 26.29
C GLY A 58 31.70 2.35 25.19
N GLU A 59 32.28 3.47 24.77
CA GLU A 59 33.27 3.55 23.69
C GLU A 59 34.53 2.71 23.97
N HIS A 60 34.85 2.45 25.23
CA HIS A 60 35.95 1.57 25.62
C HIS A 60 35.83 0.17 24.98
N LEU A 61 34.62 -0.34 24.76
CA LEU A 61 34.38 -1.62 24.08
C LEU A 61 34.85 -1.60 22.62
N MET A 62 34.63 -0.47 21.94
CA MET A 62 35.07 -0.25 20.56
C MET A 62 36.59 -0.10 20.47
N VAL A 63 37.21 0.57 21.46
CA VAL A 63 38.67 0.68 21.57
C VAL A 63 39.32 -0.69 21.81
N GLU A 64 38.79 -1.47 22.76
CA GLU A 64 39.26 -2.83 23.07
C GLU A 64 39.20 -3.75 21.85
N ALA A 65 38.17 -3.62 21.02
CA ALA A 65 38.03 -4.37 19.77
C ALA A 65 38.90 -3.83 18.61
N GLY A 66 39.55 -2.67 18.77
CA GLY A 66 40.28 -2.00 17.69
C GLY A 66 39.37 -1.49 16.56
N ARG A 67 38.10 -1.20 16.87
CA ARG A 67 37.07 -0.79 15.90
C ARG A 67 36.39 0.52 16.33
N PRO A 68 37.11 1.66 16.38
CA PRO A 68 36.52 2.95 16.72
C PRO A 68 35.48 3.35 15.67
N GLY A 69 34.29 3.72 16.16
CA GLY A 69 33.16 4.16 15.35
C GLY A 69 32.65 5.53 15.80
N TRP A 70 31.37 5.61 16.15
CA TRP A 70 30.64 6.84 16.41
C TRP A 70 30.19 6.96 17.87
N VAL A 71 30.17 8.19 18.37
CA VAL A 71 29.52 8.55 19.65
C VAL A 71 28.69 9.80 19.42
N LEU A 72 27.41 9.76 19.79
CA LEU A 72 26.54 10.93 19.77
C LEU A 72 26.31 11.47 21.18
N GLU A 73 26.54 12.76 21.37
CA GLU A 73 26.29 13.47 22.63
C GLU A 73 25.11 14.44 22.52
N LEU A 74 24.47 14.71 23.65
CA LEU A 74 23.36 15.66 23.72
C LEU A 74 23.82 16.99 24.29
N ALA A 75 23.39 18.09 23.68
CA ALA A 75 23.62 19.43 24.22
C ALA A 75 22.31 20.23 24.27
N SER A 76 21.92 20.63 25.48
CA SER A 76 20.81 21.58 25.69
C SER A 76 21.34 23.00 25.54
N VAL A 77 21.25 23.55 24.33
CA VAL A 77 21.78 24.88 24.01
C VAL A 77 20.83 26.03 24.35
N GLY A 78 19.52 25.75 24.45
CA GLY A 78 18.52 26.79 24.74
C GLY A 78 18.67 28.03 23.88
N LEU A 79 18.42 29.20 24.47
CA LEU A 79 18.61 30.51 23.84
C LEU A 79 19.79 31.30 24.44
N ASP A 80 20.57 30.67 25.31
CA ASP A 80 21.65 31.28 26.09
C ASP A 80 23.07 30.75 25.74
N GLY A 81 23.19 29.86 24.75
CA GLY A 81 24.45 29.23 24.33
C GLY A 81 24.80 27.98 25.13
N GLY A 82 23.81 27.38 25.78
CA GLY A 82 23.88 26.15 26.54
C GLY A 82 24.43 26.30 27.95
N GLY A 83 24.61 27.52 28.45
CA GLY A 83 25.08 27.79 29.82
C GLY A 83 26.29 26.93 30.20
N ASP A 84 26.12 26.13 31.26
CA ASP A 84 27.14 25.21 31.80
C ASP A 84 27.22 23.85 31.09
N SER A 85 26.48 23.64 29.99
CA SER A 85 26.52 22.39 29.23
C SER A 85 27.95 22.06 28.81
N PRO A 86 28.43 20.82 29.04
CA PRO A 86 29.74 20.38 28.58
C PRO A 86 29.87 20.54 27.06
N ALA A 87 31.05 20.97 26.61
CA ALA A 87 31.34 21.20 25.20
C ALA A 87 32.75 20.74 24.79
N ASP A 88 33.45 19.97 25.64
CA ASP A 88 34.76 19.40 25.30
C ASP A 88 34.63 17.91 25.05
N TYR A 89 34.71 17.53 23.78
CA TYR A 89 34.64 16.15 23.29
C TYR A 89 36.01 15.65 22.80
N SER A 90 37.10 16.35 23.14
CA SER A 90 38.46 16.03 22.68
C SER A 90 38.92 14.65 23.16
N ALA A 91 38.42 14.17 24.31
CA ALA A 91 38.71 12.85 24.82
C ALA A 91 38.22 11.73 23.87
N LEU A 92 37.09 11.93 23.21
CA LEU A 92 36.53 10.97 22.25
C LEU A 92 37.24 11.10 20.89
N SER A 93 37.30 12.30 20.33
CA SER A 93 37.88 12.52 19.00
C SER A 93 39.37 12.20 18.92
N SER A 94 40.15 12.43 19.99
CA SER A 94 41.57 12.04 20.04
C SER A 94 41.80 10.52 20.01
N GLN A 95 40.77 9.72 20.31
CA GLN A 95 40.80 8.25 20.20
C GLN A 95 40.29 7.75 18.83
N GLY A 96 40.00 8.65 17.89
CA GLY A 96 39.56 8.32 16.55
C GLY A 96 38.05 8.09 16.39
N PHE A 97 37.25 8.47 17.38
CA PHE A 97 35.79 8.43 17.28
C PHE A 97 35.24 9.59 16.46
N GLY A 98 34.24 9.30 15.63
CA GLY A 98 33.37 10.32 15.05
C GLY A 98 32.42 10.84 16.12
N VAL A 99 32.54 12.12 16.48
CA VAL A 99 31.69 12.75 17.50
C VAL A 99 30.57 13.53 16.84
N ILE A 100 29.33 13.19 17.16
CA ILE A 100 28.11 13.87 16.73
C ILE A 100 27.52 14.58 17.95
N VAL A 101 27.03 15.80 17.82
CA VAL A 101 26.32 16.48 18.91
C VAL A 101 24.95 16.95 18.46
N ARG A 102 23.89 16.48 19.14
CA ARG A 102 22.50 16.92 18.91
C ARG A 102 22.23 18.18 19.73
N LEU A 103 22.03 19.30 19.05
CA LEU A 103 21.78 20.62 19.65
C LEU A 103 20.27 20.81 19.85
N ASN A 104 19.85 20.87 21.12
CA ASN A 104 18.45 21.00 21.51
C ASN A 104 18.17 22.34 22.19
N ASN A 105 17.08 22.99 21.83
CA ASN A 105 16.55 24.13 22.58
C ASN A 105 16.07 23.72 23.98
N GLY A 106 15.42 22.56 24.08
CA GLY A 106 14.96 21.96 25.32
C GLY A 106 14.28 20.62 25.03
N PHE A 107 13.55 20.12 26.01
CA PHE A 107 12.69 18.92 25.90
C PHE A 107 11.25 19.31 26.21
N GLU A 108 10.29 18.38 26.09
CA GLU A 108 8.89 18.63 26.42
C GLU A 108 8.73 19.39 27.76
N PRO A 109 7.97 20.52 27.81
CA PRO A 109 7.13 21.08 26.75
C PRO A 109 7.82 22.11 25.83
N VAL A 110 9.08 22.45 26.08
CA VAL A 110 9.82 23.54 25.41
C VAL A 110 10.17 23.21 23.96
N GLY A 111 10.32 21.93 23.64
CA GLY A 111 10.64 21.42 22.30
C GLY A 111 12.12 21.52 21.94
N THR A 112 12.56 20.62 21.06
CA THR A 112 13.97 20.48 20.63
C THR A 112 14.42 21.60 19.71
N ILE A 113 13.46 22.27 19.05
CA ILE A 113 13.62 23.61 18.47
C ILE A 113 12.52 24.53 19.03
N PRO A 114 12.75 25.86 19.14
CA PRO A 114 11.75 26.76 19.72
C PRO A 114 10.64 27.10 18.72
N ALA A 115 9.72 27.98 19.11
CA ALA A 115 8.73 28.53 18.18
C ALA A 115 9.39 29.35 17.03
N PRO A 116 8.76 29.46 15.84
CA PRO A 116 9.38 30.06 14.65
C PRO A 116 9.89 31.49 14.78
N ASP A 117 9.30 32.28 15.68
CA ASP A 117 9.72 33.65 16.02
C ASP A 117 11.08 33.69 16.73
N ARG A 118 11.50 32.57 17.33
CA ARG A 118 12.75 32.43 18.09
C ARG A 118 13.88 31.73 17.31
N TYR A 119 13.65 31.25 16.09
CA TYR A 119 14.69 30.57 15.29
C TYR A 119 15.99 31.37 15.12
N PRO A 120 15.98 32.71 14.87
CA PRO A 120 17.22 33.47 14.79
C PRO A 120 18.02 33.45 16.10
N ALA A 121 17.36 33.63 17.24
CA ALA A 121 18.01 33.60 18.55
C ALA A 121 18.56 32.20 18.89
N PHE A 122 17.86 31.15 18.46
CA PHE A 122 18.33 29.78 18.60
C PHE A 122 19.55 29.48 17.72
N ALA A 123 19.57 29.98 16.49
CA ALA A 123 20.73 29.87 15.62
C ALA A 123 21.98 30.57 16.21
N GLU A 124 21.82 31.76 16.77
CA GLU A 124 22.90 32.47 17.50
C GLU A 124 23.34 31.67 18.74
N SER A 125 22.39 31.06 19.46
CA SER A 125 22.67 30.18 20.60
C SER A 125 23.51 28.96 20.20
N CYS A 126 23.12 28.27 19.12
CA CYS A 126 23.86 27.15 18.55
C CYS A 126 25.29 27.57 18.16
N ALA A 127 25.44 28.71 17.47
CA ALA A 127 26.76 29.22 17.07
C ALA A 127 27.65 29.54 18.27
N ARG A 128 27.12 30.15 19.35
CA ARG A 128 27.89 30.39 20.59
C ARG A 128 28.32 29.09 21.25
N PHE A 129 27.45 28.08 21.31
CA PHE A 129 27.80 26.77 21.85
C PHE A 129 28.92 26.11 21.02
N VAL A 130 28.76 26.09 19.70
CA VAL A 130 29.75 25.51 18.79
C VAL A 130 31.09 26.24 18.84
N GLY A 131 31.10 27.57 18.90
CA GLY A 131 32.33 28.37 18.96
C GLY A 131 33.18 28.14 20.22
N ARG A 132 32.62 27.56 21.30
CA ARG A 132 33.38 27.11 22.48
C ARG A 132 33.61 25.61 22.51
N ALA A 133 32.96 24.85 21.63
CA ALA A 133 33.05 23.40 21.61
C ALA A 133 34.40 22.94 21.04
N ARG A 134 34.91 21.81 21.54
CA ARG A 134 36.17 21.20 21.10
C ARG A 134 35.98 19.74 20.78
N GLY A 135 36.69 19.24 19.79
CA GLY A 135 36.69 17.82 19.44
C GLY A 135 35.41 17.30 18.76
N CYS A 136 34.55 18.17 18.25
CA CYS A 136 33.37 17.82 17.46
C CYS A 136 33.22 18.77 16.26
N ARG A 137 32.77 18.23 15.12
CA ARG A 137 32.55 18.95 13.85
C ARG A 137 31.22 18.60 13.17
N ILE A 138 30.38 17.80 13.83
CA ILE A 138 29.14 17.24 13.25
C ILE A 138 27.99 17.52 14.21
N TRP A 139 27.00 18.25 13.73
CA TRP A 139 25.92 18.83 14.54
C TRP A 139 24.57 18.40 14.00
N ILE A 140 23.61 18.06 14.86
CA ILE A 140 22.20 17.82 14.48
C ILE A 140 21.33 18.94 15.08
N ILE A 141 20.42 19.51 14.31
CA ILE A 141 19.54 20.60 14.77
C ILE A 141 18.19 20.04 15.24
N GLY A 142 18.03 19.92 16.56
CA GLY A 142 16.84 19.36 17.20
C GLY A 142 16.72 17.83 17.04
N ASN A 143 15.55 17.32 17.36
CA ASN A 143 15.19 15.90 17.26
C ASN A 143 13.74 15.75 16.79
N GLU A 144 13.47 14.73 15.97
CA GLU A 144 12.13 14.25 15.60
C GLU A 144 11.04 15.35 15.49
N PRO A 145 11.21 16.33 14.57
CA PRO A 145 10.32 17.49 14.49
C PRO A 145 8.85 17.14 14.18
N ASN A 146 8.59 15.91 13.71
CA ASN A 146 7.25 15.37 13.50
C ASN A 146 6.65 14.67 14.74
N HIS A 147 7.28 14.66 15.91
CA HIS A 147 6.75 14.02 17.12
C HIS A 147 6.29 15.06 18.15
N LYS A 148 5.03 15.01 18.62
CA LYS A 148 4.45 16.06 19.51
C LYS A 148 5.30 16.39 20.73
N ALA A 149 5.87 15.38 21.40
CA ALA A 149 6.71 15.58 22.59
C ALA A 149 7.95 16.45 22.30
N GLU A 150 8.43 16.48 21.06
CA GLU A 150 9.65 17.19 20.66
C GLU A 150 9.37 18.60 20.13
N ARG A 151 8.09 18.98 20.03
CA ARG A 151 7.67 20.27 19.50
C ARG A 151 7.41 21.28 20.62
N PRO A 152 7.67 22.58 20.39
CA PRO A 152 7.35 23.62 21.36
C PRO A 152 5.84 23.67 21.58
N ASP A 153 5.41 23.37 22.81
CA ASP A 153 4.01 23.24 23.23
C ASP A 153 3.18 22.30 22.33
N GLY A 154 3.83 21.28 21.73
CA GLY A 154 3.20 20.33 20.81
C GLY A 154 2.82 20.90 19.44
N ARG A 155 3.12 22.18 19.15
CA ARG A 155 2.75 22.86 17.91
C ARG A 155 3.37 22.18 16.70
N PHE A 156 2.58 21.89 15.66
CA PHE A 156 3.11 21.33 14.42
C PHE A 156 4.24 22.19 13.86
N ILE A 157 5.31 21.53 13.44
CA ILE A 157 6.43 22.13 12.74
C ILE A 157 6.29 21.68 11.29
N LEU A 158 5.98 22.60 10.39
CA LEU A 158 5.85 22.30 8.96
C LEU A 158 7.24 22.11 8.32
N PRO A 159 7.35 21.39 7.19
CA PRO A 159 8.64 21.17 6.52
C PRO A 159 9.42 22.46 6.24
N ALA A 160 8.77 23.48 5.69
CA ALA A 160 9.37 24.79 5.42
C ALA A 160 9.82 25.53 6.70
N GLU A 161 9.12 25.34 7.82
CA GLU A 161 9.50 25.94 9.11
C GLU A 161 10.76 25.26 9.67
N TYR A 162 10.81 23.93 9.64
CA TYR A 162 12.00 23.18 10.04
C TYR A 162 13.20 23.52 9.16
N ALA A 163 13.04 23.50 7.83
CA ALA A 163 14.08 23.84 6.86
C ALA A 163 14.63 25.26 7.10
N ARG A 164 13.77 26.23 7.44
CA ARG A 164 14.20 27.58 7.83
C ARG A 164 15.03 27.58 9.11
N CYS A 165 14.60 26.89 10.16
CA CYS A 165 15.36 26.79 11.42
C CYS A 165 16.75 26.18 11.16
N TYR A 166 16.78 25.05 10.45
CA TYR A 166 18.00 24.35 10.06
C TYR A 166 18.97 25.27 9.30
N ARG A 167 18.51 25.97 8.25
CA ARG A 167 19.35 26.87 7.46
C ARG A 167 19.94 28.02 8.28
N LEU A 168 19.15 28.60 9.20
CA LEU A 168 19.63 29.64 10.10
C LEU A 168 20.73 29.11 11.02
N CYS A 169 20.50 27.97 11.68
CA CYS A 169 21.50 27.33 12.54
C CYS A 169 22.77 26.96 11.78
N ARG A 170 22.64 26.33 10.60
CA ARG A 170 23.76 25.97 9.74
C ARG A 170 24.60 27.17 9.35
N THR A 171 23.95 28.25 8.90
CA THR A 171 24.64 29.48 8.51
C THR A 171 25.38 30.09 9.69
N ALA A 172 24.73 30.17 10.86
CA ALA A 172 25.33 30.73 12.06
C ALA A 172 26.53 29.90 12.55
N ILE A 173 26.42 28.58 12.56
CA ILE A 173 27.50 27.65 12.93
C ILE A 173 28.70 27.80 11.99
N ARG A 174 28.48 27.73 10.67
CA ARG A 174 29.56 27.80 9.68
C ARG A 174 30.19 29.19 9.54
N SER A 175 29.57 30.22 10.12
CA SER A 175 30.16 31.55 10.23
C SER A 175 31.18 31.66 11.38
N GLN A 176 31.22 30.70 12.30
CA GLN A 176 32.20 30.70 13.38
C GLN A 176 33.59 30.35 12.83
N ALA A 177 34.60 31.10 13.29
CA ALA A 177 35.97 30.90 12.87
C ALA A 177 36.45 29.48 13.16
N GLY A 178 36.93 28.79 12.13
CA GLY A 178 37.40 27.42 12.21
C GLY A 178 36.31 26.38 12.02
N HIS A 179 35.02 26.73 11.93
CA HIS A 179 33.87 25.83 11.75
C HIS A 179 33.24 25.92 10.34
N GLU A 180 33.94 26.51 9.37
CA GLU A 180 33.43 26.75 8.02
C GLU A 180 33.13 25.45 7.25
N GLY A 181 33.79 24.35 7.63
CA GLY A 181 33.65 23.01 7.07
C GLY A 181 32.91 22.01 7.94
N ASP A 182 32.27 22.45 9.03
CA ASP A 182 31.49 21.56 9.89
C ASP A 182 30.25 21.03 9.15
N LEU A 183 29.86 19.80 9.47
CA LEU A 183 28.63 19.20 8.98
C LEU A 183 27.46 19.57 9.91
N VAL A 184 26.42 20.18 9.35
CA VAL A 184 25.17 20.41 10.07
C VAL A 184 24.08 19.55 9.43
N LEU A 185 23.63 18.54 10.15
CA LEU A 185 22.68 17.53 9.68
C LEU A 185 21.25 17.94 9.97
N VAL A 186 20.37 17.65 9.00
CA VAL A 186 18.91 17.65 9.19
C VAL A 186 18.56 16.54 10.19
N ALA A 187 17.70 16.84 11.16
CA ALA A 187 17.25 15.86 12.15
C ALA A 187 16.31 14.83 11.51
N GLY A 188 16.42 13.58 11.97
CA GLY A 188 15.55 12.49 11.56
C GLY A 188 14.14 12.69 12.10
N PRO A 189 13.09 12.59 11.27
CA PRO A 189 11.73 12.45 11.76
C PRO A 189 11.54 11.10 12.49
N ALA A 190 10.70 11.09 13.51
CA ALA A 190 10.24 9.88 14.17
C ALA A 190 9.53 8.97 13.16
N PRO A 191 10.04 7.75 12.86
CA PRO A 191 9.27 6.76 12.14
C PRO A 191 8.00 6.40 12.90
N TRP A 192 6.98 5.91 12.19
CA TRP A 192 5.68 5.50 12.75
C TRP A 192 4.84 6.62 13.40
N ASN A 193 5.32 7.86 13.41
CA ASN A 193 4.59 8.99 13.93
C ASN A 193 3.88 9.76 12.81
N ALA A 194 2.54 9.66 12.81
CA ALA A 194 1.67 10.29 11.84
C ALA A 194 0.90 11.53 12.35
N GLU A 195 1.42 12.17 13.40
CA GLU A 195 0.76 13.29 14.06
C GLU A 195 0.85 14.60 13.27
N THR A 196 1.95 14.82 12.52
CA THR A 196 2.14 16.07 11.75
C THR A 196 1.46 16.00 10.39
N ARG A 197 0.27 16.58 10.28
CA ARG A 197 -0.53 16.63 9.03
C ARG A 197 -0.60 18.04 8.45
N TYR A 198 -0.55 18.16 7.13
CA TYR A 198 -0.65 19.44 6.39
C TYR A 198 -1.22 19.20 4.98
N PRO A 199 -1.64 20.24 4.22
CA PRO A 199 -2.34 20.05 2.94
C PRO A 199 -1.62 19.15 1.93
N GLY A 200 -0.29 19.20 1.89
CA GLY A 200 0.54 18.33 1.04
C GLY A 200 0.72 16.90 1.59
N ASN A 201 0.46 16.67 2.88
CA ASN A 201 0.63 15.38 3.54
C ASN A 201 -0.51 15.18 4.57
N PRO A 202 -1.75 14.92 4.10
CA PRO A 202 -2.92 14.84 4.97
C PRO A 202 -2.93 13.59 5.85
N SER A 203 -2.19 12.55 5.48
CA SER A 203 -1.96 11.37 6.32
C SER A 203 -0.92 11.65 7.41
N GLY A 204 0.02 12.57 7.21
CA GLY A 204 1.15 12.72 8.13
C GLY A 204 2.18 11.60 7.97
N ASP A 205 2.32 11.08 6.76
CA ASP A 205 3.39 10.16 6.38
C ASP A 205 4.77 10.73 6.76
N TRP A 206 5.52 10.00 7.60
CA TRP A 206 6.81 10.46 8.13
C TRP A 206 7.92 10.47 7.07
N ALA A 207 7.90 9.55 6.11
CA ALA A 207 8.86 9.51 5.01
C ALA A 207 8.58 10.66 4.02
N ARG A 208 7.31 10.94 3.74
CA ARG A 208 6.92 12.14 2.98
C ARG A 208 7.29 13.43 3.69
N TYR A 209 7.10 13.50 5.02
CA TYR A 209 7.52 14.67 5.80
C TYR A 209 9.03 14.91 5.71
N PHE A 210 9.83 13.84 5.74
CA PHE A 210 11.27 13.92 5.49
C PHE A 210 11.58 14.43 4.07
N ALA A 211 10.96 13.85 3.04
CA ALA A 211 11.14 14.27 1.65
C ALA A 211 10.78 15.74 1.44
N ASP A 212 9.68 16.20 2.04
CA ASP A 212 9.20 17.58 1.95
C ASP A 212 10.16 18.54 2.67
N ILE A 213 10.81 18.15 3.80
CA ILE A 213 11.88 18.96 4.42
C ILE A 213 13.06 19.11 3.44
N LEU A 214 13.50 18.01 2.85
CA LEU A 214 14.62 18.03 1.91
C LEU A 214 14.29 18.83 0.65
N ALA A 215 13.03 18.79 0.18
CA ALA A 215 12.55 19.58 -0.96
C ALA A 215 12.67 21.09 -0.75
N GLU A 216 12.51 21.57 0.49
CA GLU A 216 12.66 22.98 0.86
C GLU A 216 14.14 23.45 0.91
N LEU A 217 15.09 22.51 0.85
CA LEU A 217 16.53 22.80 0.92
C LEU A 217 17.16 22.85 -0.48
N PRO A 218 17.80 23.98 -0.86
CA PRO A 218 18.68 24.05 -2.03
C PRO A 218 19.84 23.04 -1.92
N ALA A 219 20.37 22.58 -3.06
CA ALA A 219 21.45 21.59 -3.09
C ALA A 219 22.69 21.98 -2.26
N GLY A 220 23.06 23.26 -2.23
CA GLY A 220 24.20 23.79 -1.46
C GLY A 220 23.94 24.05 0.02
N ASP A 221 22.68 23.92 0.47
CA ASP A 221 22.24 24.28 1.82
C ASP A 221 22.04 23.07 2.73
N CYS A 222 22.32 21.84 2.28
CA CYS A 222 22.25 20.61 3.06
C CYS A 222 23.63 19.95 3.17
N ASP A 223 24.07 19.58 4.37
CA ASP A 223 25.34 18.89 4.59
C ASP A 223 25.18 17.37 4.83
N GLY A 224 23.94 16.89 5.01
CA GLY A 224 23.60 15.51 5.33
C GLY A 224 22.38 15.43 6.27
N PHE A 225 22.01 14.22 6.66
CA PHE A 225 20.81 13.99 7.48
C PHE A 225 21.00 12.82 8.44
N ALA A 226 20.38 12.97 9.60
CA ALA A 226 20.10 11.90 10.54
C ALA A 226 18.77 11.24 10.19
N ILE A 227 18.65 9.94 10.46
CA ILE A 227 17.41 9.16 10.39
C ILE A 227 17.35 8.23 11.61
N HIS A 228 16.16 7.79 11.98
CA HIS A 228 15.97 6.84 13.08
C HIS A 228 15.28 5.58 12.58
N THR A 229 15.51 4.47 13.26
CA THR A 229 14.78 3.22 13.00
C THR A 229 14.79 2.34 14.23
N TYR A 230 13.76 1.52 14.39
CA TYR A 230 13.51 0.79 15.64
C TYR A 230 12.90 -0.58 15.34
N THR A 231 12.88 -1.46 16.33
CA THR A 231 11.96 -2.61 16.33
C THR A 231 10.89 -2.42 17.37
N ARG A 232 9.75 -3.10 17.26
CA ARG A 232 8.74 -3.12 18.31
C ARG A 232 9.28 -3.85 19.54
N THR A 233 9.99 -4.95 19.36
CA THR A 233 10.47 -5.83 20.45
C THR A 233 11.96 -6.14 20.31
N LEU A 234 12.59 -6.66 21.37
CA LEU A 234 13.96 -7.19 21.33
C LEU A 234 14.03 -8.60 20.69
N ASP A 235 13.48 -8.72 19.48
CA ASP A 235 13.47 -9.95 18.69
C ASP A 235 14.36 -9.72 17.45
N PRO A 236 15.49 -10.44 17.29
CA PRO A 236 16.41 -10.24 16.17
C PRO A 236 15.74 -10.53 14.81
N GLU A 237 14.71 -11.37 14.75
CA GLU A 237 13.99 -11.64 13.51
C GLU A 237 13.31 -10.38 12.97
N ARG A 238 12.97 -9.42 13.86
CA ARG A 238 12.35 -8.15 13.46
C ARG A 238 13.30 -7.19 12.74
N ILE A 239 14.61 -7.48 12.72
CA ILE A 239 15.58 -6.67 12.00
C ILE A 239 15.45 -6.79 10.48
N ARG A 240 15.17 -8.01 10.00
CA ARG A 240 15.30 -8.37 8.57
C ARG A 240 13.96 -8.62 7.88
N VAL A 241 12.85 -8.29 8.53
CA VAL A 241 11.50 -8.49 8.00
C VAL A 241 11.01 -7.25 7.26
N ASP A 242 10.38 -7.46 6.12
CA ASP A 242 9.64 -6.43 5.40
C ASP A 242 8.17 -6.55 5.79
N ILE A 243 7.80 -5.90 6.89
CA ILE A 243 6.41 -5.86 7.37
C ILE A 243 5.83 -4.48 7.02
N PRO A 244 4.71 -4.39 6.29
CA PRO A 244 4.02 -3.13 6.09
C PRO A 244 3.54 -2.53 7.41
N PHE A 245 3.66 -1.22 7.57
CA PHE A 245 3.15 -0.54 8.75
C PHE A 245 1.64 -0.74 8.90
N ASN A 246 1.23 -1.29 10.04
CA ASN A 246 -0.12 -1.80 10.25
C ASN A 246 -1.10 -0.69 10.69
N ALA A 247 -1.23 0.34 9.86
CA ALA A 247 -2.24 1.39 9.97
C ALA A 247 -2.82 1.71 8.58
N ASP A 248 -4.14 1.88 8.50
CA ASP A 248 -4.83 2.18 7.25
C ASP A 248 -4.34 3.55 6.71
N GLY A 249 -3.81 3.56 5.48
CA GLY A 249 -3.20 4.75 4.84
C GLY A 249 -1.66 4.83 4.92
N TYR A 250 -0.98 3.85 5.53
CA TYR A 250 0.48 3.83 5.70
C TYR A 250 1.14 2.51 5.31
N ARG A 251 0.40 1.60 4.66
CA ARG A 251 0.89 0.26 4.30
C ARG A 251 1.98 0.26 3.23
N HIS A 252 2.24 1.40 2.58
CA HIS A 252 3.36 1.60 1.68
C HIS A 252 4.68 1.89 2.43
N LEU A 253 4.61 2.11 3.75
CA LEU A 253 5.77 2.29 4.63
C LEU A 253 6.03 1.02 5.42
N HIS A 254 7.26 0.84 5.90
CA HIS A 254 7.69 -0.32 6.66
C HIS A 254 7.47 -0.13 8.18
N ASP A 255 7.00 -1.18 8.85
CA ASP A 255 7.12 -1.40 10.28
C ASP A 255 8.49 -2.02 10.60
N GLU A 256 8.84 -2.07 11.89
CA GLU A 256 10.11 -2.62 12.38
C GLU A 256 11.37 -1.93 11.79
N PHE A 257 12.52 -2.61 11.89
CA PHE A 257 13.84 -2.03 11.64
C PHE A 257 14.03 -1.58 10.20
N ARG A 258 13.30 -2.13 9.22
CA ARG A 258 13.46 -1.72 7.82
C ARG A 258 12.73 -0.43 7.44
N SER A 259 12.09 0.23 8.41
CA SER A 259 11.62 1.62 8.28
C SER A 259 12.72 2.60 7.85
N TYR A 260 14.00 2.31 8.10
CA TYR A 260 15.09 3.14 7.55
C TYR A 260 15.05 3.23 6.02
N ARG A 261 14.57 2.16 5.34
CA ARG A 261 14.51 2.11 3.87
C ARG A 261 13.53 3.13 3.31
N ASP A 262 12.45 3.43 4.03
CA ASP A 262 11.49 4.48 3.62
C ASP A 262 12.17 5.85 3.59
N PHE A 263 12.99 6.16 4.61
CA PHE A 263 13.78 7.38 4.61
C PHE A 263 14.83 7.37 3.50
N MET A 264 15.50 6.23 3.25
CA MET A 264 16.47 6.12 2.16
C MET A 264 15.84 6.36 0.79
N LEU A 265 14.63 5.84 0.55
CA LEU A 265 13.86 6.06 -0.68
C LEU A 265 13.36 7.50 -0.82
N ALA A 266 13.11 8.18 0.30
CA ALA A 266 12.67 9.58 0.35
C ALA A 266 13.79 10.59 0.04
N ILE A 267 15.07 10.19 0.05
CA ILE A 267 16.20 11.09 -0.25
C ILE A 267 16.22 11.45 -1.74
N PRO A 268 16.13 12.75 -2.11
CA PRO A 268 16.27 13.19 -3.49
C PRO A 268 17.67 12.90 -4.07
N ASP A 269 17.76 12.57 -5.35
CA ASP A 269 19.03 12.21 -6.03
C ASP A 269 20.14 13.25 -5.83
N ARG A 270 19.80 14.54 -5.82
CA ARG A 270 20.73 15.66 -5.59
C ARG A 270 21.42 15.64 -4.21
N PHE A 271 20.99 14.76 -3.31
CA PHE A 271 21.54 14.58 -1.97
C PHE A 271 22.08 13.17 -1.73
N ARG A 272 22.08 12.29 -2.74
CA ARG A 272 22.59 10.91 -2.59
C ARG A 272 24.10 10.82 -2.37
N GLN A 273 24.81 11.91 -2.66
CA GLN A 273 26.24 12.07 -2.36
C GLN A 273 26.53 12.56 -0.93
N LEU A 274 25.50 12.90 -0.14
CA LEU A 274 25.66 13.39 1.23
C LEU A 274 25.66 12.23 2.26
N PRO A 275 26.24 12.42 3.45
CA PRO A 275 26.23 11.40 4.51
C PRO A 275 24.84 11.20 5.11
N VAL A 276 24.50 9.93 5.36
CA VAL A 276 23.29 9.49 6.10
C VAL A 276 23.70 8.75 7.35
N LEU A 277 23.14 9.12 8.50
CA LEU A 277 23.47 8.51 9.79
C LEU A 277 22.20 8.01 10.49
N ILE A 278 22.16 6.73 10.87
CA ILE A 278 21.15 6.24 11.80
C ILE A 278 21.61 6.61 13.22
N THR A 279 21.04 7.67 13.77
CA THR A 279 21.50 8.27 15.04
C THR A 279 20.79 7.72 16.27
N GLU A 280 19.75 6.91 16.07
CA GLU A 280 18.98 6.30 17.14
C GLU A 280 18.38 4.97 16.67
N THR A 281 18.60 3.90 17.44
CA THR A 281 17.93 2.61 17.27
C THR A 281 17.87 1.81 18.58
N ASP A 282 16.72 1.19 18.82
CA ASP A 282 16.41 0.33 19.97
C ASP A 282 15.06 -0.39 19.77
N PRO A 283 14.70 -1.36 20.63
CA PRO A 283 13.36 -1.98 20.64
C PRO A 283 12.30 -1.17 21.41
N THR A 284 11.41 -0.45 20.74
CA THR A 284 10.55 0.59 21.35
C THR A 284 9.34 0.11 22.17
N THR A 285 9.24 -1.16 22.61
CA THR A 285 8.09 -1.57 23.46
C THR A 285 8.12 -0.74 24.75
N PRO A 286 7.08 0.07 25.02
CA PRO A 286 7.05 0.93 26.20
C PRO A 286 7.27 0.11 27.48
N GLN A 287 8.08 0.64 28.42
CA GLN A 287 8.45 -0.01 29.69
C GLN A 287 9.25 -1.32 29.56
N VAL A 288 9.51 -1.79 28.34
CA VAL A 288 10.34 -2.96 28.06
C VAL A 288 11.66 -2.48 27.48
N GLY A 289 11.75 -1.95 26.26
CA GLY A 289 13.07 -1.58 25.73
C GLY A 289 14.12 -2.68 25.82
N TRP A 290 15.30 -2.35 26.33
CA TRP A 290 16.35 -3.31 26.69
C TRP A 290 16.06 -4.10 27.97
N ALA A 291 14.83 -4.07 28.50
CA ALA A 291 14.48 -4.52 29.86
C ALA A 291 14.82 -5.98 30.15
N ASP A 292 14.83 -6.84 29.14
CA ASP A 292 15.19 -8.24 29.35
C ASP A 292 16.69 -8.43 29.63
N GLY A 293 17.53 -7.48 29.21
CA GLY A 293 18.98 -7.49 29.28
C GLY A 293 19.62 -8.74 28.67
N LYS A 294 18.92 -9.50 27.83
CA LYS A 294 19.38 -10.78 27.28
C LYS A 294 20.15 -10.55 26.00
N ASN A 295 21.22 -11.32 25.82
CA ASN A 295 21.85 -11.42 24.51
C ASN A 295 20.96 -12.26 23.59
N THR A 296 20.13 -11.61 22.79
CA THR A 296 19.26 -12.28 21.80
C THR A 296 19.90 -12.33 20.41
N GLY A 297 20.98 -11.60 20.17
CA GLY A 297 21.56 -11.41 18.83
C GLY A 297 21.01 -10.21 18.08
N TRP A 298 20.12 -9.41 18.70
CA TRP A 298 19.51 -8.22 18.10
C TRP A 298 20.56 -7.21 17.61
N VAL A 299 21.59 -6.92 18.43
CA VAL A 299 22.60 -5.91 18.09
C VAL A 299 23.44 -6.36 16.89
N ARG A 300 23.85 -7.63 16.87
CA ARG A 300 24.55 -8.20 15.70
C ARG A 300 23.69 -8.15 14.45
N ALA A 301 22.44 -8.60 14.54
CA ALA A 301 21.53 -8.60 13.40
C ALA A 301 21.36 -7.19 12.82
N ALA A 302 21.20 -6.17 13.68
CA ALA A 302 21.08 -4.78 13.26
C ALA A 302 22.32 -4.28 12.49
N TYR A 303 23.53 -4.54 13.00
CA TYR A 303 24.76 -4.17 12.31
C TYR A 303 24.96 -4.94 11.01
N GLU A 304 24.62 -6.23 10.97
CA GLU A 304 24.72 -7.04 9.76
C GLU A 304 23.76 -6.55 8.67
N GLU A 305 22.52 -6.18 9.00
CA GLU A 305 21.54 -5.63 8.05
C GLU A 305 22.04 -4.32 7.42
N ILE A 306 22.57 -3.39 8.21
CA ILE A 306 23.15 -2.15 7.66
C ILE A 306 24.42 -2.42 6.86
N ALA A 307 25.23 -3.39 7.28
CA ALA A 307 26.41 -3.81 6.53
C ALA A 307 26.03 -4.50 5.20
N ASP A 308 24.93 -5.25 5.16
CA ASP A 308 24.36 -5.85 3.94
C ASP A 308 23.82 -4.76 2.99
N TRP A 309 23.11 -3.77 3.54
CA TRP A 309 22.67 -2.59 2.78
C TRP A 309 23.85 -1.87 2.12
N ASN A 310 24.92 -1.60 2.88
CA ASN A 310 26.11 -0.89 2.42
C ASN A 310 26.99 -1.69 1.45
N ALA A 311 26.87 -3.02 1.45
CA ALA A 311 27.61 -3.90 0.54
C ALA A 311 27.12 -3.76 -0.90
N ASP A 312 25.87 -3.35 -1.11
CA ASP A 312 25.35 -3.08 -2.44
C ASP A 312 25.95 -1.76 -2.98
N PRO A 313 26.63 -1.78 -4.14
CA PRO A 313 27.17 -0.56 -4.73
C PRO A 313 26.11 0.45 -5.18
N ALA A 314 24.88 0.01 -5.43
CA ALA A 314 23.76 0.85 -5.88
C ALA A 314 23.11 1.64 -4.74
N HIS A 315 23.26 1.20 -3.49
CA HIS A 315 22.70 1.91 -2.34
C HIS A 315 23.57 3.09 -1.92
N GLN A 316 22.92 4.18 -1.50
CA GLN A 316 23.59 5.25 -0.75
C GLN A 316 24.01 4.66 0.62
N PRO A 317 25.32 4.72 0.95
CA PRO A 317 25.81 4.07 2.16
C PRO A 317 25.40 4.84 3.42
N ILE A 318 24.94 4.09 4.42
CA ILE A 318 24.65 4.56 5.77
C ILE A 318 25.96 4.56 6.57
N GLN A 319 26.34 5.73 7.08
CA GLN A 319 27.66 5.97 7.67
C GLN A 319 27.75 5.52 9.13
N ALA A 320 26.62 5.45 9.84
CA ALA A 320 26.56 5.17 11.27
C ALA A 320 25.26 4.43 11.65
N LEU A 321 25.34 3.54 12.64
CA LEU A 321 24.20 2.94 13.35
C LEU A 321 24.45 3.05 14.86
N LEU A 322 23.66 3.87 15.56
CA LEU A 322 23.84 4.18 16.98
C LEU A 322 22.78 3.53 17.86
N LEU A 323 23.24 2.71 18.82
CA LEU A 323 22.36 2.09 19.82
C LEU A 323 21.93 3.11 20.89
N TYR A 324 20.63 3.20 21.16
CA TYR A 324 20.04 4.11 22.13
C TYR A 324 19.70 3.39 23.44
N ARG A 325 20.30 3.66 24.60
CA ARG A 325 21.37 4.63 24.94
C ARG A 325 22.28 4.09 26.06
N TRP A 326 23.50 4.58 26.16
CA TRP A 326 24.51 3.99 27.04
C TRP A 326 24.31 4.22 28.57
N PRO A 327 24.14 5.46 29.08
CA PRO A 327 24.33 5.77 30.49
C PRO A 327 23.43 4.97 31.46
N PRO A 328 23.91 4.64 32.68
CA PRO A 328 23.14 3.86 33.66
C PRO A 328 22.00 4.68 34.29
N GLY A 329 20.88 4.03 34.60
CA GLY A 329 19.77 4.63 35.34
C GLY A 329 18.66 5.24 34.49
N SER A 330 17.76 6.02 35.11
CA SER A 330 16.69 6.71 34.38
C SER A 330 17.17 8.08 33.94
N VAL A 331 17.36 8.24 32.64
CA VAL A 331 17.35 9.57 32.06
C VAL A 331 15.89 9.90 31.71
N HIS A 332 15.37 10.99 32.27
CA HIS A 332 13.94 11.38 32.15
C HIS A 332 12.93 10.31 32.62
N GLY A 333 13.29 9.46 33.57
CA GLY A 333 12.41 8.40 34.08
C GLY A 333 12.34 7.13 33.22
N GLN A 334 13.17 7.02 32.17
CA GLN A 334 13.12 5.92 31.20
C GLN A 334 14.29 4.94 31.43
N HIS A 335 14.11 3.99 32.33
CA HIS A 335 15.14 2.98 32.67
C HIS A 335 15.27 1.86 31.61
N GLU A 336 14.24 1.69 30.81
CA GLU A 336 14.14 0.68 29.76
C GLU A 336 15.17 0.88 28.63
N TRP A 337 15.69 2.10 28.44
CA TRP A 337 16.61 2.43 27.35
C TRP A 337 18.09 2.38 27.74
N SER A 338 18.43 2.12 28.99
CA SER A 338 19.83 2.02 29.43
C SER A 338 20.48 0.72 28.95
N ILE A 339 21.69 0.80 28.38
CA ILE A 339 22.50 -0.35 27.93
C ILE A 339 23.55 -0.75 28.97
N SER A 340 24.17 0.22 29.66
CA SER A 340 25.33 -0.07 30.54
C SER A 340 25.01 -1.00 31.72
N ASP A 341 23.75 -1.08 32.14
CA ASP A 341 23.28 -1.99 33.18
C ASP A 341 22.70 -3.32 32.63
N ARG A 342 22.86 -3.57 31.31
CA ARG A 342 22.31 -4.73 30.58
C ARG A 342 23.43 -5.65 30.06
N PRO A 343 23.93 -6.58 30.89
CA PRO A 343 25.11 -7.37 30.53
C PRO A 343 24.95 -8.18 29.24
N GLY A 344 23.74 -8.68 28.92
CA GLY A 344 23.51 -9.40 27.67
C GLY A 344 23.54 -8.50 26.42
N ILE A 345 23.07 -7.26 26.52
CA ILE A 345 23.14 -6.30 25.40
C ILE A 345 24.58 -5.83 25.19
N VAL A 346 25.29 -5.55 26.28
CA VAL A 346 26.74 -5.24 26.25
C VAL A 346 27.52 -6.39 25.61
N GLU A 347 27.19 -7.64 25.95
CA GLU A 347 27.83 -8.82 25.35
C GLU A 347 27.47 -8.98 23.87
N ASP A 348 26.23 -8.75 23.47
CA ASP A 348 25.82 -8.78 22.06
C ASP A 348 26.57 -7.71 21.24
N PHE A 349 26.76 -6.51 21.80
CA PHE A 349 27.57 -5.46 21.18
C PHE A 349 29.05 -5.85 21.06
N ARG A 350 29.65 -6.48 22.09
CA ARG A 350 31.01 -7.04 21.98
C ARG A 350 31.12 -8.05 20.85
N GLN A 351 30.10 -8.90 20.69
CA GLN A 351 30.07 -9.90 19.63
C GLN A 351 29.87 -9.26 18.24
N ALA A 352 29.09 -8.18 18.14
CA ALA A 352 28.97 -7.38 16.90
C ALA A 352 30.30 -6.76 16.48
N LEU A 353 31.10 -6.27 17.45
CA LEU A 353 32.45 -5.75 17.22
C LEU A 353 33.48 -6.84 16.84
N GLN A 354 33.11 -8.11 16.86
CA GLN A 354 33.97 -9.23 16.46
C GLN A 354 33.53 -9.88 15.15
N LEU A 355 32.45 -9.41 14.51
CA LEU A 355 31.96 -9.96 13.24
C LEU A 355 33.02 -9.81 12.13
N GLU A 356 33.12 -10.83 11.27
CA GLU A 356 34.08 -10.89 10.15
C GLU A 356 33.36 -11.14 8.80
N PRO A 357 33.92 -10.68 7.67
CA PRO A 357 35.16 -9.89 7.58
C PRO A 357 34.95 -8.47 8.08
N SER A 358 35.85 -7.95 8.92
CA SER A 358 35.77 -6.61 9.52
C SER A 358 35.61 -5.48 8.48
N ALA A 359 36.13 -5.69 7.27
CA ALA A 359 35.98 -4.77 6.15
C ALA A 359 34.51 -4.49 5.77
N ARG A 360 33.59 -5.43 6.02
CA ARG A 360 32.16 -5.31 5.72
C ARG A 360 31.47 -4.21 6.55
N PHE A 361 32.02 -3.88 7.72
CA PHE A 361 31.45 -2.90 8.65
C PHE A 361 32.17 -1.54 8.58
N ARG A 362 33.06 -1.36 7.60
CA ARG A 362 33.75 -0.09 7.41
C ARG A 362 32.82 0.93 6.78
N VAL A 363 33.01 2.18 7.18
CA VAL A 363 32.33 3.32 6.57
C VAL A 363 32.72 3.41 5.09
N ARG A 364 31.72 3.59 4.23
CA ARG A 364 31.89 3.69 2.77
C ARG A 364 31.39 5.05 2.30
N LEU A 365 32.19 5.72 1.48
CA LEU A 365 31.77 6.97 0.85
C LEU A 365 30.74 6.70 -0.25
N PRO A 366 29.74 7.60 -0.42
CA PRO A 366 28.85 7.56 -1.58
C PRO A 366 29.65 7.59 -2.89
N ALA A 367 29.15 6.92 -3.93
CA ALA A 367 29.77 6.96 -5.25
C ALA A 367 29.75 8.40 -5.80
N LEU A 368 30.92 8.99 -6.00
CA LEU A 368 31.06 10.29 -6.66
C LEU A 368 31.07 10.04 -8.17
N GLU A 369 29.95 10.26 -8.85
CA GLU A 369 30.00 10.42 -10.30
C GLU A 369 30.83 11.67 -10.60
N ALA A 370 31.80 11.53 -11.50
CA ALA A 370 32.65 12.64 -11.92
C ALA A 370 31.77 13.72 -12.56
N ALA A 371 31.47 14.77 -11.80
CA ALA A 371 30.97 16.02 -12.32
C ALA A 371 32.09 16.68 -13.16
N ALA A 372 32.32 16.15 -14.37
CA ALA A 372 33.11 16.80 -15.39
C ALA A 372 32.13 17.54 -16.31
N GLY A 373 32.10 18.85 -16.18
CA GLY A 373 31.37 19.71 -17.11
C GLY A 373 32.00 19.69 -18.49
N GLU A 374 31.15 19.65 -19.51
CA GLU A 374 31.35 20.42 -20.72
C GLU A 374 30.02 21.11 -21.02
N GLU A 375 30.09 22.44 -21.17
CA GLU A 375 29.06 23.22 -21.85
C GLU A 375 28.96 22.68 -23.28
N GLU A 376 27.94 21.87 -23.57
CA GLU A 376 27.54 21.56 -24.94
C GLU A 376 26.15 22.12 -25.21
N THR A 377 26.16 23.18 -25.99
CA THR A 377 25.02 23.83 -26.62
C THR A 377 24.13 22.85 -27.37
N THR A 378 22.86 22.77 -26.95
CA THR A 378 21.67 22.55 -27.78
C THR A 378 21.77 21.49 -28.88
N THR A 379 21.36 20.25 -28.58
CA THR A 379 20.32 19.50 -29.31
C THR A 379 19.87 18.31 -28.45
N ALA A 380 18.56 18.15 -28.30
CA ALA A 380 17.93 17.20 -27.39
C ALA A 380 18.41 15.75 -27.62
N THR A 381 19.21 15.22 -26.69
CA THR A 381 19.37 13.77 -26.53
C THR A 381 18.22 13.31 -25.66
N THR A 382 17.17 12.77 -26.26
CA THR A 382 16.03 12.19 -25.53
C THR A 382 16.55 11.06 -24.65
N ALA A 383 16.55 11.25 -23.33
CA ALA A 383 16.92 10.22 -22.38
C ALA A 383 15.96 9.03 -22.57
N LEU A 384 16.50 7.82 -22.73
CA LEU A 384 15.72 6.61 -22.99
C LEU A 384 15.35 5.93 -21.68
N ALA A 385 14.13 5.43 -21.56
CA ALA A 385 13.70 4.70 -20.39
C ALA A 385 14.40 3.35 -20.23
N LEU A 386 14.62 2.95 -18.98
CA LEU A 386 15.05 1.60 -18.61
C LEU A 386 13.93 0.61 -18.97
N VAL A 387 14.27 -0.49 -19.62
CA VAL A 387 13.29 -1.55 -19.89
C VAL A 387 13.35 -2.56 -18.74
N PRO A 388 12.26 -2.80 -18.02
CA PRO A 388 12.23 -3.74 -16.91
C PRO A 388 12.42 -5.19 -17.38
N HIS A 389 12.85 -6.09 -16.49
CA HIS A 389 13.13 -7.50 -16.78
C HIS A 389 11.84 -8.34 -16.96
N ILE A 390 10.98 -7.92 -17.88
CA ILE A 390 9.67 -8.53 -18.17
C ILE A 390 9.68 -9.45 -19.41
N TYR A 391 10.82 -9.59 -20.07
CA TYR A 391 10.98 -10.34 -21.31
C TYR A 391 11.70 -11.67 -21.10
N THR A 392 11.38 -12.65 -21.95
CA THR A 392 11.99 -13.99 -21.93
C THR A 392 13.34 -14.00 -22.65
N ASN A 393 14.11 -15.07 -22.41
CA ASN A 393 15.33 -15.34 -23.18
C ASN A 393 15.04 -15.40 -24.69
N GLN A 394 13.89 -15.96 -25.11
CA GLN A 394 13.49 -16.01 -26.53
C GLN A 394 13.24 -14.61 -27.13
N GLN A 395 12.55 -13.72 -26.40
CA GLN A 395 12.28 -12.36 -26.87
C GLN A 395 13.58 -11.55 -26.99
N LEU A 396 14.51 -11.73 -26.05
CA LEU A 396 15.85 -11.12 -26.12
C LEU A 396 16.62 -11.64 -27.34
N ILE A 397 16.66 -12.96 -27.55
CA ILE A 397 17.27 -13.61 -28.72
C ILE A 397 16.71 -12.98 -30.01
N ASN A 398 15.39 -12.94 -30.19
CA ASN A 398 14.76 -12.37 -31.37
C ASN A 398 15.15 -10.89 -31.58
N ALA A 399 15.14 -10.08 -30.51
CA ALA A 399 15.51 -8.67 -30.59
C ALA A 399 16.96 -8.46 -31.07
N PHE A 400 17.90 -9.29 -30.61
CA PHE A 400 19.29 -9.25 -31.06
C PHE A 400 19.46 -9.72 -32.51
N HIS A 401 18.74 -10.77 -32.91
CA HIS A 401 18.70 -11.25 -34.29
C HIS A 401 18.23 -10.16 -35.25
N ASP A 402 17.05 -9.61 -34.98
CA ASP A 402 16.38 -8.68 -35.88
C ASP A 402 17.11 -7.34 -35.93
N ALA A 403 17.77 -6.94 -34.83
CA ALA A 403 18.66 -5.78 -34.82
C ALA A 403 19.92 -6.00 -35.68
N ALA A 404 20.53 -7.19 -35.64
CA ALA A 404 21.70 -7.52 -36.47
C ALA A 404 21.33 -7.56 -37.96
N VAL A 405 20.21 -8.20 -38.31
CA VAL A 405 19.69 -8.24 -39.69
C VAL A 405 19.37 -6.84 -40.21
N ALA A 406 18.70 -6.01 -39.41
CA ALA A 406 18.39 -4.62 -39.78
C ALA A 406 19.64 -3.75 -39.97
N ALA A 407 20.76 -4.10 -39.32
CA ALA A 407 22.06 -3.44 -39.47
C ALA A 407 22.92 -4.02 -40.62
N GLY A 408 22.42 -5.02 -41.35
CA GLY A 408 23.17 -5.72 -42.41
C GLY A 408 24.33 -6.56 -41.89
N LEU A 409 24.29 -6.97 -40.63
CA LEU A 409 25.27 -7.86 -40.00
C LEU A 409 24.84 -9.32 -40.11
N GLU A 410 25.78 -10.24 -39.88
CA GLU A 410 25.46 -11.66 -39.75
C GLU A 410 24.45 -11.88 -38.61
N PRO A 411 23.50 -12.82 -38.76
CA PRO A 411 22.59 -13.21 -37.69
C PRO A 411 23.36 -13.52 -36.42
N TRP A 412 22.92 -12.98 -35.28
CA TRP A 412 23.54 -13.17 -33.96
C TRP A 412 24.87 -12.45 -33.69
N ALA A 413 25.44 -11.71 -34.66
CA ALA A 413 26.72 -11.01 -34.45
C ALA A 413 26.69 -10.02 -33.27
N LEU A 414 25.55 -9.37 -33.03
CA LEU A 414 25.37 -8.47 -31.87
C LEU A 414 25.27 -9.23 -30.55
N LEU A 415 24.74 -10.45 -30.56
CA LEU A 415 24.56 -11.29 -29.38
C LEU A 415 25.92 -11.84 -28.91
N GLU A 416 26.73 -12.31 -29.87
CA GLU A 416 28.12 -12.70 -29.61
C GLU A 416 28.97 -11.52 -29.12
N LYS A 417 28.82 -10.35 -29.78
CA LYS A 417 29.51 -9.12 -29.38
C LYS A 417 29.16 -8.70 -27.94
N ALA A 418 27.92 -8.92 -27.52
CA ALA A 418 27.47 -8.65 -26.15
C ALA A 418 27.98 -9.65 -25.11
N GLY A 419 28.64 -10.75 -25.53
CA GLY A 419 29.13 -11.80 -24.65
C GLY A 419 28.03 -12.72 -24.12
N LEU A 420 26.89 -12.78 -24.81
CA LEU A 420 25.76 -13.65 -24.46
C LEU A 420 25.88 -14.98 -25.22
N ASP A 421 25.57 -16.09 -24.55
CA ASP A 421 25.62 -17.43 -25.14
C ASP A 421 24.24 -17.85 -25.66
N LEU A 422 24.12 -17.95 -26.99
CA LEU A 422 22.88 -18.36 -27.66
C LEU A 422 22.44 -19.77 -27.23
N ALA A 423 23.36 -20.71 -27.03
CA ALA A 423 23.02 -22.07 -26.63
C ALA A 423 22.46 -22.11 -25.20
N ALA A 424 23.07 -21.33 -24.29
CA ALA A 424 22.59 -21.20 -22.93
C ALA A 424 21.20 -20.54 -22.87
N LEU A 425 21.01 -19.42 -23.57
CA LEU A 425 19.73 -18.69 -23.59
C LEU A 425 18.61 -19.50 -24.27
N SER A 426 18.91 -20.22 -25.35
CA SER A 426 17.93 -21.04 -26.06
C SER A 426 17.50 -22.30 -25.30
N ALA A 427 18.36 -22.84 -24.43
CA ALA A 427 18.04 -23.98 -23.56
C ALA A 427 16.95 -23.65 -22.53
N ILE A 428 16.86 -22.38 -22.11
CA ILE A 428 15.86 -21.86 -21.17
C ILE A 428 15.03 -20.73 -21.79
N ARG A 429 14.71 -20.88 -23.08
CA ARG A 429 14.10 -19.82 -23.92
C ARG A 429 12.81 -19.21 -23.35
N GLU A 430 12.00 -20.00 -22.66
CA GLU A 430 10.72 -19.56 -22.09
C GLU A 430 10.86 -18.90 -20.71
N LEU A 431 12.02 -19.01 -20.05
CA LEU A 431 12.24 -18.38 -18.75
C LEU A 431 12.53 -16.87 -18.89
N PRO A 432 12.17 -16.06 -17.87
CA PRO A 432 12.55 -14.65 -17.81
C PRO A 432 14.07 -14.47 -17.87
N TYR A 433 14.53 -13.45 -18.59
CA TYR A 433 15.95 -13.15 -18.67
C TYR A 433 16.46 -12.49 -17.37
N SER A 434 17.38 -13.16 -16.69
CA SER A 434 17.98 -12.74 -15.41
C SER A 434 19.44 -12.24 -15.53
N GLY A 435 19.94 -12.08 -16.76
CA GLY A 435 21.31 -11.60 -17.01
C GLY A 435 21.45 -10.08 -16.96
N THR A 436 22.61 -9.57 -17.37
CA THR A 436 22.91 -8.13 -17.41
C THR A 436 21.89 -7.36 -18.25
N SER A 437 21.33 -6.28 -17.69
CA SER A 437 20.38 -5.41 -18.39
C SER A 437 20.96 -4.85 -19.69
N LEU A 438 20.11 -4.67 -20.70
CA LEU A 438 20.47 -4.15 -22.02
C LEU A 438 21.24 -2.82 -21.95
N ALA A 439 20.91 -1.97 -20.97
CA ALA A 439 21.57 -0.69 -20.76
C ALA A 439 23.05 -0.82 -20.34
N LEU A 440 23.39 -1.92 -19.66
CA LEU A 440 24.66 -2.17 -18.98
C LEU A 440 25.59 -3.14 -19.74
N LEU A 441 25.22 -3.57 -20.95
CA LEU A 441 26.08 -4.41 -21.80
C LEU A 441 27.22 -3.56 -22.41
N PRO A 442 28.47 -3.68 -21.91
CA PRO A 442 29.52 -2.69 -22.17
C PRO A 442 30.15 -2.82 -23.56
N ALA A 443 29.99 -3.97 -24.23
CA ALA A 443 30.57 -4.25 -25.53
C ALA A 443 29.76 -3.70 -26.72
N LEU A 444 28.56 -3.19 -26.49
CA LEU A 444 27.67 -2.65 -27.51
C LEU A 444 27.74 -1.12 -27.59
N SER A 445 27.81 -0.58 -28.81
CA SER A 445 27.71 0.86 -29.05
C SER A 445 26.31 1.39 -28.70
N ALA A 446 26.19 2.71 -28.52
CA ALA A 446 24.91 3.34 -28.23
C ALA A 446 23.87 3.14 -29.36
N ALA A 447 24.32 3.08 -30.62
CA ALA A 447 23.44 2.85 -31.77
C ALA A 447 22.90 1.41 -31.80
N GLU A 448 23.77 0.42 -31.52
CA GLU A 448 23.38 -1.00 -31.46
C GLU A 448 22.39 -1.25 -30.32
N ARG A 449 22.65 -0.68 -29.13
CA ARG A 449 21.73 -0.77 -27.97
C ARG A 449 20.35 -0.19 -28.29
N ARG A 450 20.28 0.96 -28.97
CA ARG A 450 19.01 1.55 -29.40
C ARG A 450 18.23 0.66 -30.36
N GLN A 451 18.91 0.02 -31.31
CA GLN A 451 18.25 -0.84 -32.29
C GLN A 451 17.72 -2.12 -31.64
N ILE A 452 18.49 -2.75 -30.76
CA ILE A 452 18.04 -3.95 -30.02
C ILE A 452 16.86 -3.60 -29.12
N ARG A 453 16.92 -2.47 -28.41
CA ARG A 453 15.83 -1.98 -27.56
C ARG A 453 14.54 -1.79 -28.35
N ARG A 454 14.62 -1.23 -29.55
CA ARG A 454 13.46 -1.01 -30.43
C ARG A 454 12.78 -2.34 -30.79
N GLN A 455 13.55 -3.36 -31.17
CA GLN A 455 12.99 -4.68 -31.50
C GLN A 455 12.37 -5.35 -30.27
N LEU A 456 13.00 -5.21 -29.11
CA LEU A 456 12.49 -5.75 -27.86
C LEU A 456 11.15 -5.12 -27.45
N LEU A 457 11.05 -3.78 -27.54
CA LEU A 457 9.80 -3.08 -27.24
C LEU A 457 8.68 -3.43 -28.23
N ALA A 458 9.00 -3.55 -29.52
CA ALA A 458 8.02 -3.99 -30.51
C ALA A 458 7.43 -5.37 -30.17
N ALA A 459 8.27 -6.33 -29.76
CA ALA A 459 7.82 -7.64 -29.33
C ALA A 459 6.98 -7.61 -28.05
N LEU A 460 7.31 -6.74 -27.09
CA LEU A 460 6.55 -6.58 -25.84
C LEU A 460 5.19 -5.89 -26.07
N SER A 461 5.10 -4.98 -27.04
CA SER A 461 3.88 -4.26 -27.37
C SER A 461 2.80 -5.11 -28.08
N GLU A 462 3.13 -6.30 -28.60
CA GLU A 462 2.14 -7.22 -29.19
C GLU A 462 1.21 -7.85 -28.14
N GLY A 463 1.65 -7.96 -26.88
CA GLY A 463 0.90 -8.55 -25.77
C GLY A 463 1.01 -7.72 -24.49
N PRO A 464 0.46 -6.49 -24.44
CA PRO A 464 0.56 -5.65 -23.25
C PRO A 464 -0.19 -6.27 -22.07
N ARG A 465 0.32 -6.05 -20.86
CA ARG A 465 -0.28 -6.54 -19.61
C ARG A 465 -1.72 -6.05 -19.45
N TRP A 466 -1.96 -4.79 -19.80
CA TRP A 466 -3.29 -4.21 -20.00
C TRP A 466 -3.17 -2.88 -20.75
N ARG A 467 -4.29 -2.34 -21.23
CA ARG A 467 -4.34 -1.04 -21.92
C ARG A 467 -5.05 -0.02 -21.04
N GLY A 468 -4.66 1.24 -21.12
CA GLY A 468 -5.17 2.32 -20.28
C GLY A 468 -5.15 3.66 -20.97
N PHE A 469 -5.56 4.69 -20.25
CA PHE A 469 -5.41 6.08 -20.68
C PHE A 469 -5.04 6.98 -19.49
N VAL A 470 -4.43 8.11 -19.78
CA VAL A 470 -3.94 9.07 -18.78
C VAL A 470 -5.11 9.87 -18.17
N ASN A 471 -5.28 9.79 -16.85
CA ASN A 471 -6.22 10.59 -16.06
C ASN A 471 -5.49 11.68 -15.26
N ALA A 472 -4.85 12.60 -15.98
CA ALA A 472 -4.20 13.78 -15.43
C ALA A 472 -4.55 15.04 -16.24
N PRO A 473 -5.48 15.89 -15.77
CA PRO A 473 -5.89 17.11 -16.48
C PRO A 473 -4.74 18.08 -16.78
N ASP A 474 -3.72 18.10 -15.91
CA ASP A 474 -2.53 18.95 -16.05
C ASP A 474 -1.37 18.24 -16.81
N GLY A 475 -1.63 17.06 -17.36
CA GLY A 475 -0.64 16.21 -18.00
C GLY A 475 0.11 15.29 -17.03
N LEU A 476 0.60 14.15 -17.55
CA LEU A 476 1.32 13.13 -16.79
C LEU A 476 2.74 12.95 -17.32
N ASN A 477 3.73 13.13 -16.44
CA ASN A 477 5.14 12.99 -16.82
C ASN A 477 5.50 11.53 -17.11
N LEU A 478 5.92 11.26 -18.35
CA LEU A 478 6.57 10.03 -18.80
C LEU A 478 8.07 10.13 -18.52
N ARG A 479 8.62 9.17 -17.77
CA ARG A 479 9.98 9.24 -17.21
C ARG A 479 10.89 8.11 -17.64
N THR A 480 12.19 8.29 -17.46
CA THR A 480 13.20 7.27 -17.79
C THR A 480 13.25 6.08 -16.82
N GLY A 481 12.60 6.16 -15.66
CA GLY A 481 12.56 5.09 -14.65
C GLY A 481 11.38 5.24 -13.66
N PRO A 482 11.11 4.23 -12.83
CA PRO A 482 9.97 4.18 -11.90
C PRO A 482 10.22 5.07 -10.69
N GLY A 483 9.98 6.37 -10.84
CA GLY A 483 10.23 7.34 -9.78
C GLY A 483 10.20 8.79 -10.25
N VAL A 484 9.84 9.72 -9.36
CA VAL A 484 9.85 11.17 -9.67
C VAL A 484 11.26 11.73 -9.84
N GLN A 485 12.27 10.98 -9.39
CA GLN A 485 13.70 11.28 -9.50
C GLN A 485 14.25 11.05 -10.92
N PHE A 486 13.60 10.21 -11.73
CA PHE A 486 14.02 9.93 -13.10
C PHE A 486 13.63 11.07 -14.06
N ASP A 487 14.50 11.36 -15.03
CA ASP A 487 14.29 12.41 -16.03
C ASP A 487 12.95 12.28 -16.75
N VAL A 488 12.29 13.42 -16.97
CA VAL A 488 11.06 13.49 -17.76
C VAL A 488 11.43 13.41 -19.25
N ILE A 489 10.95 12.36 -19.91
CA ILE A 489 11.06 12.15 -21.36
C ILE A 489 10.09 13.07 -22.09
N SER A 490 8.84 13.10 -21.62
CA SER A 490 7.73 13.89 -22.17
C SER A 490 6.62 14.01 -21.13
N THR A 491 5.63 14.85 -21.39
CA THR A 491 4.39 14.92 -20.63
C THR A 491 3.25 14.45 -21.53
N LEU A 492 2.58 13.37 -21.14
CA LEU A 492 1.39 12.84 -21.81
C LEU A 492 0.18 13.72 -21.44
N ALA A 493 -0.69 14.00 -22.40
CA ALA A 493 -1.92 14.74 -22.17
C ALA A 493 -2.97 13.90 -21.43
N HIS A 494 -3.98 14.56 -20.86
CA HIS A 494 -5.19 13.87 -20.41
C HIS A 494 -5.80 13.09 -21.58
N ASP A 495 -6.29 11.88 -21.30
CA ASP A 495 -6.85 10.91 -22.25
C ASP A 495 -5.86 10.31 -23.26
N ASP A 496 -4.55 10.56 -23.14
CA ASP A 496 -3.55 9.86 -23.95
C ASP A 496 -3.60 8.35 -23.71
N ASP A 497 -3.66 7.58 -24.80
CA ASP A 497 -3.69 6.12 -24.77
C ASP A 497 -2.30 5.55 -24.40
N VAL A 498 -2.30 4.58 -23.47
CA VAL A 498 -1.09 3.89 -23.01
C VAL A 498 -1.27 2.37 -23.04
N ASN A 499 -0.27 1.65 -23.54
CA ASN A 499 -0.16 0.20 -23.35
C ASN A 499 0.76 -0.07 -22.16
N VAL A 500 0.26 -0.71 -21.12
CA VAL A 500 1.05 -1.03 -19.93
C VAL A 500 1.74 -2.38 -20.13
N LEU A 501 3.06 -2.36 -20.06
CA LEU A 501 3.92 -3.52 -20.28
C LEU A 501 4.40 -4.12 -18.95
N ALA A 502 4.63 -3.30 -17.93
CA ALA A 502 5.00 -3.73 -16.56
C ALA A 502 4.35 -2.88 -15.47
N GLU A 503 4.24 -3.47 -14.29
CA GLU A 503 3.86 -2.80 -13.04
C GLU A 503 5.01 -2.97 -12.04
N GLU A 504 5.62 -1.87 -11.62
CA GLU A 504 6.72 -1.85 -10.65
C GLU A 504 6.33 -0.93 -9.49
N GLY A 505 5.66 -1.53 -8.49
CA GLY A 505 5.05 -0.77 -7.39
C GLY A 505 3.98 0.19 -7.90
N ASP A 506 4.13 1.48 -7.60
CA ASP A 506 3.21 2.53 -8.04
C ASP A 506 3.54 3.10 -9.43
N TRP A 507 4.47 2.50 -10.16
CA TRP A 507 4.88 2.94 -11.49
C TRP A 507 4.51 1.93 -12.56
N LEU A 508 4.06 2.44 -13.69
CA LEU A 508 3.70 1.66 -14.87
C LEU A 508 4.75 1.92 -15.95
N PHE A 509 5.40 0.86 -16.43
CA PHE A 509 6.19 0.95 -17.65
C PHE A 509 5.25 0.82 -18.85
N VAL A 510 5.20 1.86 -19.68
CA VAL A 510 4.21 1.98 -20.75
C VAL A 510 4.84 2.34 -22.09
N THR A 511 4.11 2.06 -23.16
CA THR A 511 4.31 2.70 -24.47
C THR A 511 3.13 3.61 -24.78
N ALA A 512 3.42 4.85 -25.20
CA ALA A 512 2.46 5.88 -25.59
C ALA A 512 2.87 6.43 -26.97
N GLY A 513 2.23 5.94 -28.04
CA GLY A 513 2.66 6.21 -29.42
C GLY A 513 4.07 5.66 -29.70
N ASP A 514 4.99 6.52 -30.15
CA ASP A 514 6.41 6.18 -30.39
C ASP A 514 7.29 6.33 -29.14
N LEU A 515 6.72 6.79 -28.02
CA LEU A 515 7.42 7.00 -26.76
C LEU A 515 7.18 5.84 -25.81
N ASP A 516 8.15 5.59 -24.95
CA ASP A 516 8.04 4.61 -23.88
C ASP A 516 8.72 5.13 -22.61
N GLY A 517 8.25 4.68 -21.46
CA GLY A 517 8.75 5.13 -20.17
C GLY A 517 7.81 4.86 -19.02
N TYR A 518 8.13 5.44 -17.88
CA TYR A 518 7.41 5.20 -16.63
C TYR A 518 6.45 6.34 -16.32
N ILE A 519 5.21 5.98 -15.98
CA ILE A 519 4.19 6.90 -15.50
C ILE A 519 3.62 6.42 -14.16
N PHE A 520 3.14 7.36 -13.35
CA PHE A 520 2.61 7.04 -12.03
C PHE A 520 1.21 6.42 -12.14
N ALA A 521 1.02 5.24 -11.54
CA ALA A 521 -0.17 4.40 -11.73
C ALA A 521 -1.47 5.10 -11.32
N ALA A 522 -1.43 5.96 -10.28
CA ALA A 522 -2.61 6.68 -9.80
C ALA A 522 -3.22 7.64 -10.84
N HIS A 523 -2.46 8.01 -11.87
CA HIS A 523 -2.90 8.88 -12.95
C HIS A 523 -3.20 8.11 -14.24
N VAL A 524 -3.36 6.79 -14.17
CA VAL A 524 -3.68 5.95 -15.32
C VAL A 524 -4.89 5.11 -15.00
N LEU A 525 -5.94 5.29 -15.78
CA LEU A 525 -7.12 4.45 -15.68
C LEU A 525 -6.93 3.25 -16.59
N ARG A 526 -7.15 2.05 -16.04
CA ARG A 526 -7.24 0.83 -16.86
C ARG A 526 -8.40 1.01 -17.82
N ARG A 527 -8.12 0.85 -19.11
CA ARG A 527 -9.15 0.60 -20.10
C ARG A 527 -9.59 -0.82 -19.82
N GLU A 528 -10.71 -0.96 -19.12
CA GLU A 528 -11.27 -2.28 -18.80
C GLU A 528 -11.54 -3.03 -20.10
N VAL A 529 -10.57 -3.84 -20.54
CA VAL A 529 -10.89 -5.02 -21.32
C VAL A 529 -11.64 -5.90 -20.35
N ALA A 530 -12.89 -6.20 -20.72
CA ALA A 530 -13.81 -6.96 -19.91
C ALA A 530 -13.10 -8.15 -19.25
N PRO A 531 -13.42 -8.50 -17.98
CA PRO A 531 -13.07 -9.82 -17.48
C PRO A 531 -13.54 -10.84 -18.51
N ALA A 532 -12.70 -11.83 -18.83
CA ALA A 532 -13.15 -12.97 -19.60
C ALA A 532 -14.45 -13.45 -18.96
N PRO A 533 -15.54 -13.64 -19.73
CA PRO A 533 -16.80 -14.06 -19.16
C PRO A 533 -16.52 -15.30 -18.32
N GLY A 534 -16.89 -15.24 -17.02
CA GLY A 534 -16.99 -16.45 -16.22
C GLY A 534 -17.78 -17.47 -17.03
N THR A 535 -17.37 -18.74 -16.99
CA THR A 535 -18.06 -19.81 -17.71
C THR A 535 -19.56 -19.77 -17.38
N GLU A 536 -20.45 -20.25 -18.25
CA GLU A 536 -21.90 -20.24 -17.99
C GLU A 536 -22.28 -20.85 -16.63
N GLN A 537 -21.42 -21.69 -16.05
CA GLN A 537 -21.52 -22.24 -14.69
C GLN A 537 -21.52 -21.18 -13.57
N ASP A 538 -20.99 -19.99 -13.81
CA ASP A 538 -20.86 -18.91 -12.83
C ASP A 538 -22.02 -17.91 -12.87
N LEU A 539 -22.99 -18.05 -13.78
CA LEU A 539 -24.13 -17.14 -13.90
C LEU A 539 -25.24 -17.46 -12.89
N ALA A 540 -25.60 -18.74 -12.80
CA ALA A 540 -26.74 -19.20 -12.03
C ALA A 540 -26.53 -19.08 -10.51
N ALA A 541 -27.61 -18.93 -9.77
CA ALA A 541 -27.58 -19.09 -8.32
C ALA A 541 -27.16 -20.52 -7.97
N ALA A 542 -26.32 -20.65 -6.93
CA ALA A 542 -25.92 -21.95 -6.38
C ALA A 542 -27.16 -22.75 -5.96
N GLU A 543 -27.10 -24.08 -5.98
CA GLU A 543 -28.27 -24.94 -5.75
C GLU A 543 -28.98 -24.64 -4.41
N GLY A 544 -28.24 -24.31 -3.36
CA GLY A 544 -28.78 -23.91 -2.06
C GLY A 544 -29.31 -22.47 -1.97
N GLU A 545 -29.10 -21.65 -3.00
CA GLU A 545 -29.56 -20.26 -3.09
C GLU A 545 -30.71 -20.08 -4.09
N ARG A 546 -31.07 -21.14 -4.81
CA ARG A 546 -32.18 -21.12 -5.77
C ARG A 546 -33.51 -21.02 -5.05
N LEU A 547 -34.39 -20.19 -5.60
CA LEU A 547 -35.76 -20.06 -5.14
C LEU A 547 -36.64 -21.08 -5.87
N ALA A 548 -37.50 -21.77 -5.12
CA ALA A 548 -38.45 -22.71 -5.69
C ALA A 548 -39.64 -21.95 -6.32
N ILE A 549 -40.04 -22.36 -7.53
CA ILE A 549 -41.27 -21.86 -8.15
C ILE A 549 -42.45 -22.62 -7.55
N LEU A 550 -43.26 -21.94 -6.75
CA LEU A 550 -44.49 -22.50 -6.22
C LEU A 550 -45.57 -22.59 -7.33
N SER A 551 -46.38 -23.64 -7.33
CA SER A 551 -47.49 -23.79 -8.30
C SER A 551 -48.53 -22.68 -8.21
N THR A 552 -48.63 -22.04 -7.04
CA THR A 552 -49.48 -20.87 -6.78
C THR A 552 -48.80 -19.53 -7.08
N ALA A 553 -47.54 -19.53 -7.51
CA ALA A 553 -46.80 -18.30 -7.75
C ALA A 553 -47.45 -17.50 -8.89
N SER A 554 -47.53 -16.18 -8.69
CA SER A 554 -47.96 -15.23 -9.71
C SER A 554 -46.98 -15.22 -10.91
N HIS A 555 -47.39 -14.64 -12.03
CA HIS A 555 -46.51 -14.51 -13.19
C HIS A 555 -45.24 -13.71 -12.86
N ASP A 556 -45.40 -12.62 -12.10
CA ASP A 556 -44.32 -11.76 -11.64
C ASP A 556 -43.35 -12.50 -10.71
N GLU A 557 -43.88 -13.29 -9.77
CA GLU A 557 -43.07 -14.11 -8.86
C GLU A 557 -42.27 -15.18 -9.62
N ARG A 558 -42.86 -15.80 -10.66
CA ARG A 558 -42.15 -16.77 -11.52
C ARG A 558 -41.00 -16.10 -12.24
N THR A 559 -41.27 -14.96 -12.88
CA THR A 559 -40.27 -14.19 -13.62
C THR A 559 -39.10 -13.78 -12.73
N LEU A 560 -39.39 -13.31 -11.51
CA LEU A 560 -38.37 -12.99 -10.51
C LEU A 560 -37.53 -14.21 -10.12
N VAL A 561 -38.18 -15.34 -9.82
CA VAL A 561 -37.50 -16.57 -9.39
C VAL A 561 -36.64 -17.14 -10.52
N GLU A 562 -37.14 -17.15 -11.75
CA GLU A 562 -36.41 -17.61 -12.94
C GLU A 562 -35.18 -16.74 -13.18
N THR A 563 -35.35 -15.41 -13.17
CA THR A 563 -34.26 -14.44 -13.34
C THR A 563 -33.20 -14.58 -12.24
N TRP A 564 -33.62 -14.72 -10.97
CA TRP A 564 -32.69 -14.95 -9.86
C TRP A 564 -31.94 -16.28 -9.99
N ASN A 565 -32.65 -17.37 -10.31
CA ASN A 565 -32.02 -18.68 -10.42
C ASN A 565 -31.03 -18.72 -11.59
N GLN A 566 -31.28 -17.96 -12.65
CA GLN A 566 -30.45 -17.91 -13.84
C GLN A 566 -29.23 -16.98 -13.70
N TYR A 567 -29.34 -15.87 -12.95
CA TYR A 567 -28.28 -14.84 -12.86
C TYR A 567 -27.78 -14.53 -11.44
N GLY A 568 -28.37 -15.13 -10.41
CA GLY A 568 -28.15 -14.79 -9.00
C GLY A 568 -26.71 -14.98 -8.53
N GLY A 569 -25.97 -15.92 -9.14
CA GLY A 569 -24.54 -16.11 -8.86
C GLY A 569 -23.70 -14.91 -9.32
N LEU A 570 -23.91 -14.47 -10.57
CA LEU A 570 -23.23 -13.28 -11.09
C LEU A 570 -23.67 -12.00 -10.37
N LEU A 571 -24.98 -11.84 -10.15
CA LEU A 571 -25.53 -10.69 -9.41
C LEU A 571 -24.95 -10.63 -7.98
N GLY A 572 -24.89 -11.77 -7.28
CA GLY A 572 -24.30 -11.86 -5.94
C GLY A 572 -22.84 -11.41 -5.90
N ARG A 573 -22.01 -11.90 -6.84
CA ARG A 573 -20.58 -11.52 -6.91
C ARG A 573 -20.38 -10.05 -7.22
N LEU A 574 -21.05 -9.51 -8.24
CA LEU A 574 -20.89 -8.12 -8.63
C LEU A 574 -21.48 -7.16 -7.58
N SER A 575 -22.56 -7.54 -6.91
CA SER A 575 -23.13 -6.79 -5.79
C SER A 575 -22.21 -6.73 -4.58
N ALA A 576 -21.45 -7.80 -4.31
CA ALA A 576 -20.44 -7.79 -3.26
C ALA A 576 -19.33 -6.76 -3.52
N GLN A 577 -18.88 -6.60 -4.78
CA GLN A 577 -17.86 -5.61 -5.15
C GLN A 577 -18.33 -4.17 -4.88
N LEU A 578 -19.60 -3.89 -5.14
CA LEU A 578 -20.20 -2.58 -4.89
C LEU A 578 -20.81 -2.44 -3.49
N ASN A 579 -20.70 -3.44 -2.62
CA ASN A 579 -21.34 -3.46 -1.30
C ASN A 579 -22.83 -3.02 -1.38
N ILE A 580 -23.59 -3.63 -2.29
CA ILE A 580 -25.04 -3.43 -2.46
C ILE A 580 -25.78 -4.76 -2.32
N GLU A 581 -27.08 -4.72 -2.03
CA GLU A 581 -27.88 -5.95 -2.00
C GLU A 581 -28.14 -6.49 -3.42
N PRO A 582 -27.90 -7.78 -3.70
CA PRO A 582 -28.10 -8.35 -5.04
C PRO A 582 -29.56 -8.32 -5.50
N GLY A 583 -30.51 -8.30 -4.56
CA GLY A 583 -31.92 -8.11 -4.85
C GLY A 583 -32.24 -6.78 -5.54
N VAL A 584 -31.41 -5.73 -5.35
CA VAL A 584 -31.60 -4.45 -6.02
C VAL A 584 -31.23 -4.54 -7.49
N ALA A 585 -30.11 -5.18 -7.83
CA ALA A 585 -29.71 -5.38 -9.22
C ALA A 585 -30.72 -6.28 -9.96
N LEU A 586 -31.21 -7.32 -9.30
CA LEU A 586 -32.32 -8.14 -9.80
C LEU A 586 -33.58 -7.30 -10.08
N ALA A 587 -33.96 -6.44 -9.12
CA ALA A 587 -35.13 -5.56 -9.25
C ALA A 587 -34.99 -4.57 -10.42
N VAL A 588 -33.78 -4.08 -10.70
CA VAL A 588 -33.52 -3.22 -11.87
C VAL A 588 -33.72 -3.99 -13.16
N LEU A 589 -33.16 -5.19 -13.31
CA LEU A 589 -33.36 -6.01 -14.52
C LEU A 589 -34.84 -6.30 -14.78
N LEU A 590 -35.59 -6.63 -13.72
CA LEU A 590 -37.04 -6.89 -13.81
C LEU A 590 -37.84 -5.62 -14.15
N ALA A 591 -37.45 -4.46 -13.62
CA ALA A 591 -38.12 -3.19 -13.91
C ALA A 591 -37.86 -2.69 -15.35
N GLU A 592 -36.71 -3.01 -15.94
CA GLU A 592 -36.31 -2.51 -17.27
C GLU A 592 -36.81 -3.38 -18.43
N SER A 593 -36.69 -4.70 -18.29
CA SER A 593 -36.92 -5.64 -19.41
C SER A 593 -37.69 -6.90 -19.01
N ALA A 594 -38.25 -6.94 -17.79
CA ALA A 594 -38.71 -8.18 -17.16
C ALA A 594 -37.59 -9.24 -17.03
N GLY A 595 -36.32 -8.82 -17.05
CA GLY A 595 -35.15 -9.70 -16.95
C GLY A 595 -34.69 -10.32 -18.27
N GLU A 596 -35.30 -9.96 -19.41
CA GLU A 596 -35.04 -10.57 -20.72
C GLU A 596 -33.84 -9.91 -21.44
N PRO A 597 -32.72 -10.63 -21.65
CA PRO A 597 -31.55 -10.09 -22.34
C PRO A 597 -31.65 -10.14 -23.87
N PHE A 598 -32.45 -11.07 -24.41
CA PHE A 598 -32.59 -11.35 -25.84
C PHE A 598 -34.06 -11.58 -26.19
N GLY A 599 -34.47 -11.12 -27.38
CA GLY A 599 -35.78 -11.41 -27.94
C GLY A 599 -35.90 -12.87 -28.40
N PRO A 600 -37.12 -13.30 -28.80
CA PRO A 600 -37.39 -14.69 -29.20
C PRO A 600 -36.57 -15.20 -30.40
N ASP A 601 -35.99 -14.29 -31.17
CA ASP A 601 -35.13 -14.56 -32.33
C ASP A 601 -33.63 -14.54 -32.00
N GLY A 602 -33.28 -14.45 -30.71
CA GLY A 602 -31.89 -14.41 -30.22
C GLY A 602 -31.19 -13.06 -30.38
N ARG A 603 -31.88 -12.04 -30.91
CA ARG A 603 -31.34 -10.69 -31.03
C ARG A 603 -31.47 -9.94 -29.70
N LEU A 604 -30.55 -9.02 -29.45
CA LEU A 604 -30.55 -8.15 -28.26
C LEU A 604 -31.92 -7.47 -28.09
N VAL A 605 -32.46 -7.47 -26.87
CA VAL A 605 -33.64 -6.65 -26.55
C VAL A 605 -33.23 -5.18 -26.63
N ILE A 606 -33.93 -4.40 -27.46
CA ILE A 606 -33.64 -2.99 -27.68
C ILE A 606 -34.90 -2.13 -27.60
N ARG A 607 -34.71 -0.82 -27.45
CA ARG A 607 -35.76 0.17 -27.69
C ARG A 607 -35.17 1.37 -28.39
N PHE A 608 -35.74 1.74 -29.54
CA PHE A 608 -35.28 2.82 -30.39
C PHE A 608 -35.94 4.14 -30.03
N GLU A 609 -35.14 5.09 -29.56
CA GLU A 609 -35.62 6.39 -29.12
C GLU A 609 -35.49 7.42 -30.26
N VAL A 610 -36.60 7.65 -30.99
CA VAL A 610 -36.63 8.53 -32.18
C VAL A 610 -36.14 9.95 -31.87
N HIS A 611 -36.50 10.48 -30.71
CA HIS A 611 -36.07 11.81 -30.27
C HIS A 611 -34.57 11.88 -29.92
N ILE A 612 -33.94 10.77 -29.55
CA ILE A 612 -32.48 10.67 -29.41
C ILE A 612 -31.85 10.59 -30.80
N PHE A 613 -32.42 9.83 -31.74
CA PHE A 613 -31.94 9.80 -33.12
C PHE A 613 -32.03 11.17 -33.81
N HIS A 614 -33.09 11.94 -33.53
CA HIS A 614 -33.17 13.34 -33.94
C HIS A 614 -32.00 14.15 -33.39
N ARG A 615 -31.66 13.99 -32.11
CA ARG A 615 -30.55 14.71 -31.48
C ARG A 615 -29.20 14.34 -32.09
N GLN A 616 -28.97 13.04 -32.30
CA GLN A 616 -27.68 12.52 -32.79
C GLN A 616 -27.47 12.76 -34.30
N TRP A 617 -28.54 12.73 -35.10
CA TRP A 617 -28.44 12.81 -36.56
C TRP A 617 -29.49 13.73 -37.20
N GLY A 618 -30.76 13.63 -36.77
CA GLY A 618 -31.88 14.30 -37.46
C GLY A 618 -31.86 15.83 -37.39
N SER A 619 -31.23 16.43 -36.38
CA SER A 619 -31.11 17.89 -36.23
C SER A 619 -30.26 18.51 -37.34
N ALA A 620 -29.25 17.78 -37.84
CA ALA A 620 -28.45 18.17 -38.99
C ALA A 620 -29.07 17.77 -40.34
N HIS A 621 -30.06 16.86 -40.33
CA HIS A 621 -30.67 16.26 -41.52
C HIS A 621 -32.20 16.35 -41.49
N SER A 622 -32.74 17.51 -41.12
CA SER A 622 -34.16 17.65 -40.75
C SER A 622 -35.14 17.22 -41.85
N ASP A 623 -34.84 17.48 -43.12
CA ASP A 623 -35.72 17.07 -44.23
C ASP A 623 -35.80 15.55 -44.37
N GLN A 624 -34.66 14.86 -44.28
CA GLN A 624 -34.60 13.40 -44.34
C GLN A 624 -35.18 12.77 -43.08
N PHE A 625 -34.92 13.36 -41.91
CA PHE A 625 -35.51 12.91 -40.65
C PHE A 625 -37.04 13.01 -40.69
N ASN A 626 -37.59 14.18 -41.03
CA ASN A 626 -39.04 14.42 -41.06
C ASN A 626 -39.76 13.59 -42.15
N ALA A 627 -39.03 13.16 -43.19
CA ALA A 627 -39.58 12.24 -44.18
C ALA A 627 -39.88 10.85 -43.57
N HIS A 628 -39.08 10.39 -42.61
CA HIS A 628 -39.08 9.00 -42.14
C HIS A 628 -39.42 8.79 -40.66
N PHE A 629 -39.28 9.82 -39.83
CA PHE A 629 -39.42 9.75 -38.37
C PHE A 629 -40.24 10.92 -37.84
N ARG A 630 -40.96 10.67 -36.75
CA ARG A 630 -41.63 11.73 -35.97
C ARG A 630 -41.76 11.32 -34.51
N PHE A 631 -41.90 12.32 -33.66
CA PHE A 631 -42.17 12.20 -32.23
C PHE A 631 -42.95 13.44 -31.78
N ASP A 632 -43.54 13.40 -30.58
CA ASP A 632 -44.20 14.54 -29.97
C ASP A 632 -43.16 15.53 -29.43
N THR A 633 -43.15 16.78 -29.93
CA THR A 633 -42.17 17.79 -29.51
C THR A 633 -42.38 18.31 -28.10
N ASP A 634 -43.62 18.28 -27.60
CA ASP A 634 -43.96 18.73 -26.24
C ASP A 634 -43.69 17.62 -25.21
N SER A 635 -43.72 16.36 -25.65
CA SER A 635 -43.33 15.19 -24.87
C SER A 635 -42.40 14.28 -25.68
N PRO A 636 -41.09 14.57 -25.75
CA PRO A 636 -40.15 13.91 -26.67
C PRO A 636 -40.08 12.38 -26.58
N TRP A 637 -40.45 11.80 -25.45
CA TRP A 637 -40.52 10.34 -25.22
C TRP A 637 -41.85 9.70 -25.71
N GLN A 638 -42.75 10.47 -26.33
CA GLN A 638 -44.05 10.02 -26.82
C GLN A 638 -44.21 10.25 -28.32
N GLY A 639 -45.21 9.60 -28.92
CA GLY A 639 -45.57 9.82 -30.33
C GLY A 639 -44.54 9.29 -31.33
N HIS A 640 -43.61 8.43 -30.90
CA HIS A 640 -42.58 7.85 -31.75
C HIS A 640 -43.20 7.02 -32.87
N ALA A 641 -42.93 7.42 -34.11
CA ALA A 641 -43.39 6.73 -35.30
C ALA A 641 -42.38 6.86 -36.44
N TRP A 642 -42.41 5.89 -37.35
CA TRP A 642 -41.51 5.81 -38.50
C TRP A 642 -42.19 5.28 -39.76
N ARG A 643 -41.53 5.41 -40.91
CA ARG A 643 -41.95 4.83 -42.20
C ARG A 643 -40.78 4.70 -43.17
N THR A 644 -40.79 3.66 -43.99
CA THR A 644 -39.76 3.42 -45.03
C THR A 644 -39.99 4.25 -46.29
N ASP A 645 -41.24 4.45 -46.70
CA ASP A 645 -41.64 5.32 -47.80
C ASP A 645 -42.09 6.69 -47.25
N PRO A 646 -41.49 7.82 -47.68
CA PRO A 646 -41.93 9.17 -47.31
C PRO A 646 -43.40 9.48 -47.64
N ASN A 647 -44.04 8.71 -48.51
CA ASN A 647 -45.47 8.83 -48.84
C ASN A 647 -46.33 7.71 -48.21
N GLY A 648 -45.71 6.77 -47.49
CA GLY A 648 -46.38 5.66 -46.83
C GLY A 648 -47.03 6.05 -45.49
N PRO A 649 -47.86 5.14 -44.93
CA PRO A 649 -48.48 5.34 -43.63
C PRO A 649 -47.44 5.29 -42.50
N TRP A 650 -47.65 6.10 -41.47
CA TRP A 650 -46.84 6.09 -40.26
C TRP A 650 -47.09 4.83 -39.43
N GLN A 651 -46.01 4.19 -38.98
CA GLN A 651 -46.03 3.02 -38.10
C GLN A 651 -45.58 3.46 -36.70
N ALA A 652 -46.35 3.11 -35.67
CA ALA A 652 -45.98 3.39 -34.29
C ALA A 652 -44.83 2.48 -33.84
N LEU A 653 -43.98 2.98 -32.93
CA LEU A 653 -42.89 2.21 -32.29
C LEU A 653 -43.30 1.67 -30.92
N HIS A 654 -42.42 0.87 -30.31
CA HIS A 654 -42.60 0.26 -28.99
C HIS A 654 -43.73 -0.78 -28.89
N GLN A 655 -44.14 -1.37 -30.01
CA GLN A 655 -45.15 -2.42 -30.05
C GLN A 655 -44.55 -3.83 -29.92
N SER A 656 -43.40 -4.07 -30.54
CA SER A 656 -42.71 -5.37 -30.49
C SER A 656 -41.21 -5.21 -30.77
N GLN A 657 -40.40 -6.17 -30.32
CA GLN A 657 -38.97 -6.21 -30.67
C GLN A 657 -38.72 -6.28 -32.18
N ALA A 658 -39.60 -6.93 -32.94
CA ALA A 658 -39.48 -6.96 -34.40
C ALA A 658 -39.61 -5.55 -35.02
N ASP A 659 -40.47 -4.71 -34.45
CA ASP A 659 -40.63 -3.33 -34.91
C ASP A 659 -39.42 -2.46 -34.53
N GLU A 660 -38.89 -2.64 -33.32
CA GLU A 660 -37.67 -1.96 -32.85
C GLU A 660 -36.46 -2.26 -33.73
N TRP A 661 -36.27 -3.54 -34.09
CA TRP A 661 -35.18 -3.95 -34.96
C TRP A 661 -35.36 -3.46 -36.39
N ARG A 662 -36.59 -3.45 -36.92
CA ARG A 662 -36.85 -2.91 -38.26
C ARG A 662 -36.51 -1.42 -38.38
N VAL A 663 -36.87 -0.62 -37.37
CA VAL A 663 -36.53 0.80 -37.38
C VAL A 663 -35.04 1.01 -37.17
N LEU A 664 -34.39 0.21 -36.31
CA LEU A 664 -32.94 0.25 -36.13
C LEU A 664 -32.22 -0.08 -37.43
N GLU A 665 -32.58 -1.16 -38.13
CA GLU A 665 -31.98 -1.56 -39.40
C GLU A 665 -32.13 -0.46 -40.46
N PHE A 666 -33.30 0.17 -40.54
CA PHE A 666 -33.52 1.32 -41.42
C PHE A 666 -32.64 2.51 -41.03
N ALA A 667 -32.61 2.88 -39.74
CA ALA A 667 -31.82 4.01 -39.24
C ALA A 667 -30.31 3.79 -39.40
N ARG A 668 -29.81 2.55 -39.23
CA ARG A 668 -28.41 2.18 -39.47
C ARG A 668 -28.01 2.34 -40.94
N GLY A 669 -28.97 2.24 -41.87
CA GLY A 669 -28.76 2.56 -43.28
C GLY A 669 -28.60 4.06 -43.56
N LEU A 670 -29.05 4.93 -42.65
CA LEU A 670 -28.85 6.38 -42.72
C LEU A 670 -27.56 6.80 -42.00
N ASP A 671 -27.39 6.34 -40.76
CA ASP A 671 -26.18 6.53 -39.96
C ASP A 671 -26.11 5.44 -38.86
N ASP A 672 -25.15 4.53 -39.00
CA ASP A 672 -24.97 3.38 -38.10
C ASP A 672 -24.69 3.79 -36.66
N THR A 673 -23.78 4.74 -36.46
CA THR A 673 -23.36 5.19 -35.14
C THR A 673 -24.50 5.93 -34.44
N ALA A 674 -25.13 6.90 -35.09
CA ALA A 674 -26.23 7.64 -34.50
C ALA A 674 -27.43 6.74 -34.17
N ALA A 675 -27.71 5.74 -35.01
CA ALA A 675 -28.77 4.77 -34.75
C ALA A 675 -28.47 3.94 -33.49
N LEU A 676 -27.23 3.44 -33.34
CA LEU A 676 -26.80 2.67 -32.16
C LEU A 676 -26.70 3.52 -30.88
N LEU A 677 -26.34 4.81 -30.98
CA LEU A 677 -26.39 5.74 -29.85
C LEU A 677 -27.83 5.98 -29.35
N SER A 678 -28.82 5.70 -30.20
CA SER A 678 -30.24 6.01 -29.98
C SER A 678 -31.08 4.81 -29.51
N ILE A 679 -30.45 3.69 -29.16
CA ILE A 679 -31.14 2.54 -28.58
C ILE A 679 -30.74 2.30 -27.13
N SER A 680 -31.69 1.89 -26.28
CA SER A 680 -31.37 1.16 -25.04
C SER A 680 -31.12 -0.31 -25.38
N MET A 681 -30.23 -0.97 -24.63
CA MET A 681 -29.69 -2.28 -24.98
C MET A 681 -29.75 -3.28 -23.81
N GLY A 682 -30.24 -4.48 -24.10
CA GLY A 682 -30.18 -5.66 -23.24
C GLY A 682 -31.10 -5.62 -22.02
N ALA A 683 -30.93 -6.59 -21.13
CA ALA A 683 -31.69 -6.70 -19.89
C ALA A 683 -31.67 -5.43 -19.01
N PRO A 684 -30.56 -4.67 -18.90
CA PRO A 684 -30.55 -3.44 -18.10
C PRO A 684 -31.02 -2.19 -18.86
N GLN A 685 -31.37 -2.29 -20.15
CA GLN A 685 -31.82 -1.17 -20.99
C GLN A 685 -30.90 0.07 -20.96
N ILE A 686 -29.58 -0.14 -21.00
CA ILE A 686 -28.62 0.98 -20.99
C ILE A 686 -28.57 1.62 -22.37
N MET A 687 -28.71 2.95 -22.43
CA MET A 687 -28.64 3.70 -23.69
C MET A 687 -27.24 3.64 -24.32
N GLY A 688 -27.18 3.43 -25.64
CA GLY A 688 -25.95 3.31 -26.41
C GLY A 688 -25.03 4.53 -26.34
N PHE A 689 -25.55 5.74 -26.13
CA PHE A 689 -24.71 6.92 -25.91
C PHE A 689 -23.87 6.87 -24.63
N ASN A 690 -24.09 5.90 -23.74
CA ASN A 690 -23.23 5.67 -22.58
C ASN A 690 -22.04 4.74 -22.87
N PHE A 691 -21.77 4.36 -24.13
CA PHE A 691 -20.68 3.43 -24.47
C PHE A 691 -19.35 3.83 -23.83
N ASP A 692 -19.02 5.12 -23.85
CA ASP A 692 -17.79 5.67 -23.26
C ASP A 692 -17.81 5.60 -21.74
N THR A 693 -18.95 5.93 -21.11
CA THR A 693 -19.15 5.75 -19.65
C THR A 693 -18.98 4.29 -19.22
N LEU A 694 -19.30 3.33 -20.09
CA LEU A 694 -19.11 1.90 -19.84
C LEU A 694 -17.71 1.40 -20.25
N GLY A 695 -16.82 2.26 -20.73
CA GLY A 695 -15.45 1.92 -21.12
C GLY A 695 -15.31 1.23 -22.47
N TYR A 696 -16.33 1.28 -23.34
CA TYR A 696 -16.22 0.78 -24.71
C TYR A 696 -15.59 1.83 -25.64
N LYS A 697 -14.84 1.37 -26.64
CA LYS A 697 -14.20 2.25 -27.64
C LYS A 697 -15.23 3.05 -28.46
N ASP A 698 -16.30 2.39 -28.84
CA ASP A 698 -17.38 2.93 -29.66
C ASP A 698 -18.68 2.19 -29.34
N VAL A 699 -19.81 2.75 -29.79
CA VAL A 699 -21.13 2.17 -29.53
C VAL A 699 -21.32 0.82 -30.24
N GLN A 700 -20.64 0.58 -31.36
CA GLN A 700 -20.60 -0.69 -32.06
C GLN A 700 -19.98 -1.78 -31.18
N SER A 701 -18.87 -1.48 -30.51
CA SER A 701 -18.21 -2.39 -29.57
C SER A 701 -19.10 -2.71 -28.38
N MET A 702 -19.81 -1.71 -27.83
CA MET A 702 -20.80 -1.93 -26.77
C MET A 702 -21.92 -2.85 -27.26
N PHE A 703 -22.48 -2.57 -28.43
CA PHE A 703 -23.57 -3.36 -29.03
C PHE A 703 -23.14 -4.81 -29.29
N GLN A 704 -21.96 -5.03 -29.85
CA GLN A 704 -21.39 -6.37 -30.07
C GLN A 704 -21.20 -7.13 -28.75
N ALA A 705 -20.66 -6.47 -27.73
CA ALA A 705 -20.47 -7.09 -26.43
C ALA A 705 -21.80 -7.46 -25.78
N PHE A 706 -22.81 -6.59 -25.84
CA PHE A 706 -24.14 -6.86 -25.27
C PHE A 706 -24.87 -7.96 -26.05
N GLN A 707 -24.71 -8.00 -27.39
CA GLN A 707 -25.25 -9.07 -28.22
C GLN A 707 -24.55 -10.43 -27.98
N ALA A 708 -23.30 -10.44 -27.50
CA ALA A 708 -22.52 -11.65 -27.28
C ALA A 708 -22.95 -12.45 -26.04
N GLY A 709 -23.58 -11.83 -25.03
CA GLY A 709 -24.05 -12.58 -23.87
C GLY A 709 -24.72 -11.74 -22.78
N VAL A 710 -25.47 -12.40 -21.92
CA VAL A 710 -26.11 -11.76 -20.76
C VAL A 710 -25.09 -11.33 -19.70
N ALA A 711 -23.96 -12.04 -19.57
CA ALA A 711 -22.90 -11.71 -18.63
C ALA A 711 -22.33 -10.31 -18.86
N THR A 712 -22.11 -9.93 -20.12
CA THR A 712 -21.58 -8.62 -20.52
C THR A 712 -22.63 -7.51 -20.37
N GLN A 713 -23.92 -7.83 -20.56
CA GLN A 713 -25.03 -6.92 -20.26
C GLN A 713 -25.10 -6.62 -18.75
N ILE A 714 -25.08 -7.65 -17.90
CA ILE A 714 -25.10 -7.50 -16.43
C ILE A 714 -23.83 -6.79 -15.95
N ALA A 715 -22.64 -7.14 -16.45
CA ALA A 715 -21.42 -6.40 -16.12
C ALA A 715 -21.51 -4.92 -16.56
N GLY A 716 -22.18 -4.64 -17.69
CA GLY A 716 -22.50 -3.29 -18.14
C GLY A 716 -23.35 -2.50 -17.13
N LEU A 717 -24.36 -3.13 -16.52
CA LEU A 717 -25.17 -2.53 -15.44
C LEU A 717 -24.31 -2.12 -14.25
N PHE A 718 -23.45 -3.01 -13.76
CA PHE A 718 -22.61 -2.72 -12.59
C PHE A 718 -21.57 -1.63 -12.88
N ARG A 719 -20.98 -1.62 -14.09
CA ARG A 719 -20.11 -0.51 -14.52
C ARG A 719 -20.88 0.81 -14.58
N PHE A 720 -22.10 0.82 -15.11
CA PHE A 720 -22.92 2.02 -15.13
C PHE A 720 -23.24 2.53 -13.72
N ILE A 721 -23.61 1.65 -12.78
CA ILE A 721 -23.85 1.97 -11.37
C ILE A 721 -22.61 2.60 -10.72
N GLN A 722 -21.44 2.01 -10.96
CA GLN A 722 -20.17 2.47 -10.40
C GLN A 722 -19.77 3.84 -10.96
N GLN A 723 -19.76 3.98 -12.28
CA GLN A 723 -19.28 5.19 -12.97
C GLN A 723 -20.21 6.39 -12.77
N ARG A 724 -21.51 6.15 -12.59
CA ARG A 724 -22.49 7.21 -12.25
C ARG A 724 -22.61 7.46 -10.74
N GLY A 725 -21.81 6.79 -9.89
CA GLY A 725 -21.84 6.99 -8.44
C GLY A 725 -23.13 6.54 -7.75
N LEU A 726 -23.90 5.64 -8.38
CA LEU A 726 -25.26 5.27 -7.95
C LEU A 726 -25.28 4.30 -6.77
N ALA A 727 -24.16 3.62 -6.48
CA ALA A 727 -24.06 2.66 -5.39
C ALA A 727 -24.42 3.29 -4.02
N ALA A 728 -24.11 4.57 -3.81
CA ALA A 728 -24.43 5.25 -2.56
C ALA A 728 -25.95 5.43 -2.36
N ALA A 729 -26.70 5.74 -3.42
CA ALA A 729 -28.16 5.82 -3.38
C ALA A 729 -28.78 4.45 -3.08
N ILE A 730 -28.28 3.39 -3.74
CA ILE A 730 -28.71 2.01 -3.50
C ILE A 730 -28.49 1.59 -2.04
N ARG A 731 -27.32 1.86 -1.46
CA ARG A 731 -27.01 1.51 -0.06
C ARG A 731 -27.90 2.22 0.96
N ARG A 732 -28.39 3.41 0.64
CA ARG A 732 -29.36 4.14 1.47
C ARG A 732 -30.81 3.75 1.19
N GLU A 733 -31.05 2.81 0.27
CA GLU A 733 -32.37 2.47 -0.27
C GLU A 733 -33.12 3.69 -0.86
N ASP A 734 -32.38 4.69 -1.34
CA ASP A 734 -32.92 5.88 -2.00
C ASP A 734 -33.15 5.59 -3.49
N PHE A 735 -34.20 4.84 -3.78
CA PHE A 735 -34.52 4.41 -5.14
C PHE A 735 -35.03 5.55 -6.03
N LEU A 736 -35.48 6.66 -5.44
CA LEU A 736 -35.88 7.84 -6.20
C LEU A 736 -34.66 8.57 -6.75
N ASP A 737 -33.63 8.76 -5.91
CA ASP A 737 -32.34 9.30 -6.36
C ASP A 737 -31.68 8.37 -7.39
N PHE A 738 -31.69 7.06 -7.12
CA PHE A 738 -31.21 6.06 -8.10
C PHE A 738 -31.94 6.17 -9.45
N ALA A 739 -33.28 6.08 -9.46
CA ALA A 739 -34.06 6.07 -10.70
C ALA A 739 -33.97 7.40 -11.46
N THR A 740 -33.81 8.53 -10.75
CA THR A 740 -33.62 9.85 -11.37
C THR A 740 -32.33 9.90 -12.17
N ASN A 741 -31.24 9.33 -11.63
CA ASN A 741 -29.93 9.35 -12.27
C ASN A 741 -29.72 8.17 -13.24
N TYR A 742 -30.52 7.11 -13.14
CA TYR A 742 -30.48 5.96 -14.04
C TYR A 742 -31.35 6.16 -15.30
N ASN A 743 -32.61 6.58 -15.14
CA ASN A 743 -33.61 6.70 -16.23
C ASN A 743 -34.01 8.15 -16.56
N GLY A 744 -33.55 9.13 -15.79
CA GLY A 744 -33.99 10.53 -15.89
C GLY A 744 -35.24 10.84 -15.06
N SER A 745 -35.50 12.13 -14.85
CA SER A 745 -36.50 12.63 -13.90
C SER A 745 -37.97 12.36 -14.31
N GLY A 746 -38.24 12.14 -15.60
CA GLY A 746 -39.61 12.03 -16.14
C GLY A 746 -40.42 10.84 -15.61
N ALA A 747 -39.77 9.71 -15.34
CA ALA A 747 -40.43 8.49 -14.85
C ALA A 747 -39.85 7.96 -13.53
N ALA A 748 -38.91 8.68 -12.91
CA ALA A 748 -38.13 8.23 -11.75
C ALA A 748 -39.01 7.71 -10.59
N LYS A 749 -40.11 8.40 -10.26
CA LYS A 749 -41.03 7.98 -9.19
C LYS A 749 -41.67 6.62 -9.44
N ARG A 750 -42.08 6.35 -10.68
CA ARG A 750 -42.68 5.07 -11.07
C ARG A 750 -41.64 3.96 -11.01
N TYR A 751 -40.44 4.21 -11.54
CA TYR A 751 -39.34 3.26 -11.51
C TYR A 751 -38.87 2.94 -10.10
N ALA A 752 -38.73 3.94 -9.24
CA ALA A 752 -38.40 3.75 -7.83
C ALA A 752 -39.42 2.82 -7.13
N ALA A 753 -40.72 3.05 -7.36
CA ALA A 753 -41.77 2.19 -6.81
C ALA A 753 -41.71 0.74 -7.31
N LEU A 754 -41.43 0.55 -8.61
CA LEU A 754 -41.26 -0.80 -9.19
C LEU A 754 -40.05 -1.52 -8.58
N ILE A 755 -38.90 -0.84 -8.46
CA ILE A 755 -37.69 -1.40 -7.85
C ILE A 755 -37.97 -1.83 -6.40
N SER A 756 -38.63 -0.97 -5.61
CA SER A 756 -39.00 -1.29 -4.23
C SER A 756 -39.94 -2.50 -4.16
N GLN A 757 -40.94 -2.56 -5.04
CA GLN A 757 -41.89 -3.68 -5.08
C GLN A 757 -41.21 -5.02 -5.41
N TRP A 758 -40.30 -5.03 -6.38
CA TRP A 758 -39.54 -6.23 -6.74
C TRP A 758 -38.58 -6.67 -5.63
N LEU A 759 -37.89 -5.71 -5.00
CA LEU A 759 -36.98 -5.98 -3.90
C LEU A 759 -37.71 -6.57 -2.69
N GLU A 760 -38.87 -6.03 -2.33
CA GLU A 760 -39.68 -6.56 -1.22
C GLU A 760 -40.16 -7.98 -1.51
N GLN A 761 -40.61 -8.25 -2.74
CA GLN A 761 -41.00 -9.59 -3.17
C GLN A 761 -39.82 -10.58 -3.09
N PHE A 762 -38.63 -10.18 -3.56
CA PHE A 762 -37.42 -10.99 -3.48
C PHE A 762 -37.06 -11.32 -2.03
N ARG A 763 -37.00 -10.31 -1.15
CA ARG A 763 -36.71 -10.48 0.27
C ARG A 763 -37.71 -11.44 0.94
N ARG A 764 -39.00 -11.32 0.62
CA ARG A 764 -40.06 -12.20 1.14
C ARG A 764 -39.89 -13.65 0.68
N LEU A 765 -39.67 -13.87 -0.62
CA LEU A 765 -39.47 -15.22 -1.17
C LEU A 765 -38.22 -15.89 -0.61
N ARG A 766 -37.13 -15.14 -0.46
CA ARG A 766 -35.88 -15.63 0.13
C ARG A 766 -36.04 -15.99 1.61
N ALA A 767 -36.74 -15.17 2.39
CA ALA A 767 -37.04 -15.46 3.79
C ALA A 767 -37.96 -16.69 3.93
N ALA A 768 -38.96 -16.83 3.06
CA ALA A 768 -39.83 -18.01 3.03
C ALA A 768 -39.06 -19.29 2.67
N ALA A 769 -38.17 -19.25 1.69
CA ALA A 769 -37.31 -20.39 1.33
C ALA A 769 -36.41 -20.81 2.50
N GLN A 770 -35.79 -19.85 3.20
CA GLN A 770 -34.98 -20.12 4.40
C GLN A 770 -35.80 -20.71 5.54
N ALA A 771 -37.03 -20.22 5.75
CA ALA A 771 -37.95 -20.76 6.75
C ALA A 771 -38.45 -22.16 6.39
N THR A 772 -38.69 -22.45 5.11
CA THR A 772 -39.05 -23.80 4.63
C THR A 772 -37.89 -24.78 4.78
N ILE A 773 -36.66 -24.39 4.48
CA ILE A 773 -35.47 -25.22 4.77
C ILE A 773 -35.39 -25.51 6.28
N ALA A 774 -35.60 -24.51 7.12
CA ALA A 774 -35.62 -24.67 8.58
C ALA A 774 -36.80 -25.53 9.09
N ALA A 775 -37.95 -25.52 8.42
CA ALA A 775 -39.19 -26.20 8.86
C ALA A 775 -39.41 -27.60 8.25
N THR A 776 -38.84 -27.89 7.07
CA THR A 776 -38.94 -29.20 6.41
C THR A 776 -37.95 -30.22 7.00
N MET A 777 -36.99 -29.73 7.78
CA MET A 777 -36.14 -30.58 8.60
C MET A 777 -36.90 -31.01 9.87
N GLN A 778 -37.50 -32.21 9.85
CA GLN A 778 -38.01 -32.84 11.07
C GLN A 778 -36.84 -33.28 11.97
N PRO A 779 -37.00 -33.27 13.32
CA PRO A 779 -35.90 -33.51 14.25
C PRO A 779 -35.14 -34.83 14.00
N ALA A 780 -35.86 -35.87 13.56
CA ALA A 780 -35.29 -37.18 13.25
C ALA A 780 -34.66 -37.28 11.83
N GLN A 781 -35.07 -36.44 10.87
CA GLN A 781 -34.39 -36.34 9.57
C GLN A 781 -33.18 -35.41 9.63
N GLN A 782 -33.20 -34.44 10.54
CA GLN A 782 -32.03 -33.72 11.02
C GLN A 782 -30.97 -34.67 11.60
N GLU A 783 -31.36 -35.74 12.28
CA GLU A 783 -30.42 -36.75 12.80
C GLU A 783 -29.92 -37.74 11.74
N VAL A 784 -30.76 -38.31 10.87
CA VAL A 784 -30.31 -39.37 9.95
C VAL A 784 -29.40 -38.88 8.81
N GLU A 785 -29.59 -37.65 8.31
CA GLU A 785 -28.71 -37.09 7.27
C GLU A 785 -27.40 -36.55 7.86
N MET A 786 -27.43 -36.13 9.12
CA MET A 786 -26.27 -35.69 9.91
C MET A 786 -25.45 -36.88 10.46
N THR A 787 -26.07 -38.05 10.66
CA THR A 787 -25.42 -39.30 11.12
C THR A 787 -24.79 -40.13 9.99
N ARG A 788 -25.16 -39.91 8.72
CA ARG A 788 -24.50 -40.59 7.58
C ARG A 788 -23.15 -39.98 7.22
N LEU A 789 -22.88 -38.76 7.69
CA LEU A 789 -21.66 -38.00 7.43
C LEU A 789 -20.62 -38.10 8.56
N VAL A 790 -20.93 -38.78 9.67
CA VAL A 790 -19.98 -39.02 10.76
C VAL A 790 -20.21 -40.42 11.36
N PRO A 791 -19.22 -41.34 11.36
CA PRO A 791 -19.33 -42.60 12.07
C PRO A 791 -19.22 -42.38 13.59
N GLU A 792 -20.07 -43.06 14.37
CA GLU A 792 -19.98 -43.09 15.83
C GLU A 792 -18.67 -43.73 16.31
N ARG A 793 -17.97 -43.02 17.20
CA ARG A 793 -17.09 -43.63 18.22
C ARG A 793 -17.62 -43.33 19.61
N THR A 794 -17.65 -44.38 20.42
CA THR A 794 -18.23 -44.45 21.77
C THR A 794 -17.51 -43.58 22.80
N ALA A 795 -18.22 -43.33 23.90
CA ALA A 795 -17.94 -42.47 25.07
C ALA A 795 -16.66 -42.73 25.89
N ALA A 796 -15.59 -43.27 25.30
CA ALA A 796 -14.26 -43.36 25.91
C ALA A 796 -13.37 -42.15 25.58
N ASP A 797 -13.66 -41.38 24.53
CA ASP A 797 -12.81 -40.27 24.12
C ASP A 797 -13.38 -38.93 24.58
N LYS A 798 -12.80 -38.38 25.66
CA LYS A 798 -12.87 -36.95 25.97
C LYS A 798 -12.23 -36.21 24.79
N ALA A 799 -13.06 -35.80 23.82
CA ALA A 799 -12.60 -35.24 22.57
C ALA A 799 -11.87 -33.89 22.78
N ALA A 800 -10.56 -33.93 22.60
CA ALA A 800 -9.78 -32.81 22.11
C ALA A 800 -10.30 -32.38 20.74
N LEU A 801 -9.98 -31.14 20.35
CA LEU A 801 -10.15 -30.61 18.99
C LEU A 801 -9.72 -31.66 17.96
N PRO A 802 -10.43 -31.83 16.83
CA PRO A 802 -10.06 -32.81 15.81
C PRO A 802 -8.60 -32.58 15.43
N ALA A 803 -7.77 -33.62 15.57
CA ALA A 803 -6.37 -33.55 15.20
C ALA A 803 -6.26 -33.24 13.70
N PRO A 804 -5.37 -32.33 13.28
CA PRO A 804 -5.25 -31.99 11.88
C PRO A 804 -4.86 -33.22 11.05
N PRO A 805 -5.27 -33.27 9.78
CA PRO A 805 -4.97 -34.39 8.91
C PRO A 805 -3.46 -34.57 8.74
N VAL A 806 -3.00 -35.83 8.83
CA VAL A 806 -1.59 -36.22 8.71
C VAL A 806 -1.10 -35.87 7.30
N PRO A 807 -0.03 -35.07 7.15
CA PRO A 807 0.47 -34.69 5.82
C PRO A 807 0.88 -35.93 5.02
N THR A 808 0.77 -35.87 3.68
CA THR A 808 1.20 -36.94 2.77
C THR A 808 2.19 -36.42 1.74
N ASP A 809 3.01 -37.30 1.15
CA ASP A 809 3.84 -36.97 -0.01
C ASP A 809 3.00 -36.86 -1.31
N HIS A 810 3.67 -36.54 -2.42
CA HIS A 810 3.08 -36.37 -3.76
C HIS A 810 2.47 -37.66 -4.35
N GLU A 811 2.74 -38.81 -3.73
CA GLU A 811 2.21 -40.13 -4.10
C GLU A 811 1.10 -40.57 -3.13
N GLY A 812 0.74 -39.73 -2.15
CA GLY A 812 -0.29 -39.98 -1.15
C GLY A 812 0.15 -40.84 0.03
N ARG A 813 1.46 -41.06 0.22
CA ARG A 813 1.98 -41.81 1.38
C ARG A 813 2.09 -40.91 2.61
N PRO A 814 1.73 -41.38 3.82
CA PRO A 814 1.80 -40.58 5.04
C PRO A 814 3.21 -40.07 5.32
N LEU A 815 3.34 -38.79 5.68
CA LEU A 815 4.62 -38.15 5.98
C LEU A 815 5.36 -38.86 7.13
N ALA A 816 4.62 -39.46 8.06
CA ALA A 816 5.17 -40.30 9.13
C ALA A 816 5.97 -41.53 8.62
N GLU A 817 5.69 -42.02 7.42
CA GLU A 817 6.36 -43.16 6.79
C GLU A 817 7.49 -42.73 5.83
N VAL A 818 7.33 -41.55 5.22
CA VAL A 818 8.24 -41.02 4.19
C VAL A 818 9.36 -40.19 4.82
N ASP A 819 9.04 -39.39 5.84
CA ASP A 819 9.97 -38.52 6.58
C ASP A 819 9.51 -38.36 8.06
N PRO A 820 9.93 -39.30 8.94
CA PRO A 820 9.50 -39.32 10.34
C PRO A 820 9.93 -38.08 11.14
N GLU A 821 11.08 -37.49 10.81
CA GLU A 821 11.57 -36.27 11.47
C GLU A 821 10.70 -35.06 11.13
N LEU A 822 10.34 -34.91 9.85
CA LEU A 822 9.47 -33.82 9.40
C LEU A 822 8.04 -33.97 9.96
N TYR A 823 7.56 -35.20 10.12
CA TYR A 823 6.28 -35.47 10.77
C TYR A 823 6.28 -35.12 12.27
N GLU A 824 7.34 -35.47 13.01
CA GLU A 824 7.53 -35.06 14.41
C GLU A 824 7.57 -33.53 14.55
N ALA A 825 8.28 -32.83 13.66
CA ALA A 825 8.33 -31.38 13.63
C ALA A 825 6.96 -30.74 13.37
N TRP A 826 6.20 -31.27 12.40
CA TRP A 826 4.83 -30.84 12.12
C TRP A 826 3.91 -31.06 13.33
N ARG A 827 3.95 -32.25 13.93
CA ARG A 827 3.15 -32.59 15.13
C ARG A 827 3.45 -31.63 16.28
N HIS A 828 4.72 -31.36 16.53
CA HIS A 828 5.15 -30.43 17.58
C HIS A 828 4.65 -28.99 17.31
N HIS A 829 4.72 -28.54 16.06
CA HIS A 829 4.23 -27.23 15.65
C HIS A 829 2.72 -27.07 15.88
N ILE A 830 1.93 -28.08 15.51
CA ILE A 830 0.48 -28.11 15.73
C ILE A 830 0.13 -28.06 17.23
N GLU A 831 0.76 -28.91 18.04
CA GLU A 831 0.52 -28.99 19.49
C GLU A 831 0.86 -27.65 20.20
N GLN A 832 1.96 -27.02 19.79
CA GLN A 832 2.34 -25.70 20.28
C GLN A 832 1.36 -24.61 19.82
N GLY A 833 0.87 -24.68 18.58
CA GLY A 833 -0.14 -23.79 18.03
C GLY A 833 -1.40 -23.76 18.90
N PHE A 834 -2.00 -24.92 19.19
CA PHE A 834 -3.18 -25.01 20.06
C PHE A 834 -2.91 -24.51 21.49
N THR A 835 -1.74 -24.79 22.05
CA THR A 835 -1.38 -24.37 23.40
C THR A 835 -1.23 -22.84 23.49
N ASN A 836 -0.57 -22.23 22.51
CA ASN A 836 -0.42 -20.78 22.42
C ASN A 836 -1.77 -20.10 22.19
N ASN A 837 -2.63 -20.75 21.41
CA ASN A 837 -3.98 -20.28 21.13
C ASN A 837 -4.84 -20.16 22.39
N ASN A 838 -4.87 -21.23 23.20
CA ASN A 838 -5.58 -21.24 24.48
C ASN A 838 -5.04 -20.18 25.45
N ARG A 839 -3.72 -19.92 25.47
CA ARG A 839 -3.15 -18.85 26.31
C ARG A 839 -3.57 -17.47 25.84
N MET A 840 -3.57 -17.21 24.53
CA MET A 840 -3.96 -15.92 23.97
C MET A 840 -5.45 -15.65 24.19
N PHE A 841 -6.31 -16.63 23.93
CA PHE A 841 -7.74 -16.53 24.20
C PHE A 841 -8.01 -16.24 25.69
N ASN A 842 -7.36 -16.97 26.59
CA ASN A 842 -7.50 -16.72 28.03
C ASN A 842 -6.98 -15.35 28.47
N ARG A 843 -5.91 -14.82 27.85
CA ARG A 843 -5.41 -13.47 28.12
C ARG A 843 -6.40 -12.40 27.68
N VAL A 844 -6.95 -12.53 26.47
CA VAL A 844 -7.94 -11.60 25.93
C VAL A 844 -9.21 -11.64 26.78
N LEU A 845 -9.72 -12.85 27.06
CA LEU A 845 -10.87 -13.03 27.94
C LEU A 845 -10.66 -12.40 29.32
N ASN A 846 -9.50 -12.64 29.95
CA ASN A 846 -9.19 -12.07 31.26
C ASN A 846 -9.04 -10.54 31.22
N ALA A 847 -8.44 -9.98 30.16
CA ALA A 847 -8.27 -8.55 29.99
C ALA A 847 -9.61 -7.81 29.88
N PHE A 848 -10.66 -8.47 29.37
CA PHE A 848 -12.01 -7.91 29.31
C PHE A 848 -12.84 -8.21 30.58
N MET A 849 -12.72 -9.42 31.13
CA MET A 849 -13.48 -9.82 32.32
C MET A 849 -13.02 -9.09 33.58
N TYR A 850 -11.75 -8.69 33.68
CA TYR A 850 -11.22 -8.01 34.87
C TYR A 850 -11.80 -6.59 35.07
N PRO A 851 -11.75 -5.66 34.09
CA PRO A 851 -12.43 -4.37 34.18
C PRO A 851 -13.94 -4.50 34.39
N TYR A 852 -14.55 -5.52 33.79
CA TYR A 852 -15.97 -5.83 33.94
C TYR A 852 -16.33 -6.18 35.40
N TRP A 853 -15.62 -7.13 36.03
CA TRP A 853 -15.87 -7.50 37.42
C TRP A 853 -15.56 -6.35 38.39
N MET A 854 -14.56 -5.52 38.09
CA MET A 854 -14.27 -4.30 38.86
C MET A 854 -15.42 -3.28 38.77
N THR A 855 -16.02 -3.13 37.58
CA THR A 855 -17.17 -2.25 37.37
C THR A 855 -18.39 -2.75 38.13
N VAL A 856 -18.66 -4.06 38.10
CA VAL A 856 -19.74 -4.70 38.89
C VAL A 856 -19.50 -4.50 40.39
N ALA A 857 -18.28 -4.72 40.88
CA ALA A 857 -17.93 -4.52 42.28
C ALA A 857 -18.10 -3.05 42.74
N MET A 858 -17.67 -2.09 41.91
CA MET A 858 -17.86 -0.66 42.15
C MET A 858 -19.35 -0.31 42.23
N TYR A 859 -20.17 -0.81 41.30
CA TYR A 859 -21.61 -0.57 41.32
C TYR A 859 -22.29 -1.17 42.55
N LEU A 860 -21.89 -2.38 42.95
CA LEU A 860 -22.40 -3.03 44.15
C LEU A 860 -22.02 -2.25 45.43
N THR A 861 -20.82 -1.68 45.47
CA THR A 861 -20.38 -0.80 46.57
C THR A 861 -21.17 0.52 46.60
N LEU A 862 -21.35 1.18 45.46
CA LEU A 862 -22.15 2.41 45.37
C LEU A 862 -23.61 2.18 45.77
N PHE A 863 -24.18 1.04 45.38
CA PHE A 863 -25.52 0.63 45.77
C PHE A 863 -25.64 0.44 47.30
N LEU A 864 -24.67 -0.23 47.93
CA LEU A 864 -24.64 -0.41 49.38
C LEU A 864 -24.49 0.92 50.13
N ILE A 865 -23.63 1.83 49.64
CA ILE A 865 -23.48 3.19 50.20
C ILE A 865 -24.81 3.96 50.10
N GLY A 866 -25.48 3.87 48.95
CA GLY A 866 -26.77 4.52 48.72
C GLY A 866 -27.87 4.02 49.66
N ILE A 867 -27.95 2.71 49.89
CA ILE A 867 -28.87 2.13 50.90
C ILE A 867 -28.51 2.64 52.30
N GLY A 868 -27.22 2.65 52.66
CA GLY A 868 -26.77 3.14 53.97
C GLY A 868 -27.16 4.61 54.21
N ALA A 869 -26.95 5.48 53.21
CA ALA A 869 -27.35 6.88 53.27
C ALA A 869 -28.87 7.04 53.42
N PHE A 870 -29.67 6.23 52.71
CA PHE A 870 -31.12 6.22 52.84
C PHE A 870 -31.58 5.80 54.25
N VAL A 871 -31.00 4.75 54.83
CA VAL A 871 -31.34 4.29 56.19
C VAL A 871 -31.02 5.37 57.23
N VAL A 872 -29.88 6.04 57.10
CA VAL A 872 -29.49 7.17 57.97
C VAL A 872 -30.46 8.34 57.83
N ALA A 873 -30.81 8.71 56.59
CA ALA A 873 -31.75 9.79 56.32
C ALA A 873 -33.16 9.49 56.85
N ALA A 874 -33.65 8.26 56.67
CA ALA A 874 -34.93 7.81 57.20
C ALA A 874 -34.96 7.89 58.72
N ARG A 875 -33.90 7.39 59.40
CA ARG A 875 -33.77 7.46 60.86
C ARG A 875 -33.78 8.90 61.37
N LEU A 876 -32.96 9.78 60.78
CA LEU A 876 -32.88 11.20 61.16
C LEU A 876 -34.22 11.92 60.96
N SER A 877 -34.99 11.53 59.94
CA SER A 877 -36.31 12.11 59.67
C SER A 877 -37.38 11.68 60.67
N PHE A 878 -37.35 10.42 61.12
CA PHE A 878 -38.24 9.92 62.18
C PHE A 878 -37.94 10.60 63.53
N GLU A 879 -36.66 10.78 63.86
CA GLU A 879 -36.25 11.47 65.10
C GLU A 879 -36.64 12.97 65.12
N GLN A 880 -36.84 13.60 63.95
CA GLN A 880 -37.18 15.02 63.81
C GLN A 880 -38.67 15.31 63.52
N GLY A 881 -39.53 14.30 63.46
CA GLY A 881 -40.97 14.46 63.21
C GLY A 881 -41.33 14.99 61.82
N LYS A 882 -40.46 14.81 60.82
CA LYS A 882 -40.61 15.31 59.44
C LYS A 882 -40.88 14.20 58.43
N GLU A 883 -41.76 13.27 58.78
CA GLU A 883 -41.99 11.99 58.09
C GLU A 883 -42.28 12.13 56.58
N LEU A 884 -42.94 13.21 56.16
CA LEU A 884 -43.28 13.48 54.76
C LEU A 884 -42.04 13.65 53.85
N TYR A 885 -40.94 14.21 54.37
CA TYR A 885 -39.74 14.47 53.59
C TYR A 885 -38.90 13.21 53.36
N ALA A 886 -38.84 12.29 54.32
CA ALA A 886 -38.16 11.00 54.13
C ALA A 886 -38.87 10.12 53.09
N VAL A 887 -40.20 10.11 53.07
CA VAL A 887 -40.96 9.31 52.10
C VAL A 887 -40.82 9.90 50.69
N LEU A 888 -40.93 11.22 50.53
CA LEU A 888 -40.80 11.87 49.22
C LEU A 888 -39.38 11.81 48.67
N PHE A 889 -38.37 12.30 49.41
CA PHE A 889 -37.01 12.36 48.88
C PHE A 889 -36.29 11.01 48.93
N GLY A 890 -36.60 10.20 49.94
CA GLY A 890 -36.07 8.84 50.02
C GLY A 890 -36.71 7.90 48.99
N GLY A 891 -38.03 7.95 48.80
CA GLY A 891 -38.73 7.14 47.80
C GLY A 891 -38.34 7.50 46.37
N LEU A 892 -38.24 8.79 46.04
CA LEU A 892 -37.81 9.24 44.72
C LEU A 892 -36.33 8.92 44.44
N GLY A 893 -35.48 9.00 45.47
CA GLY A 893 -34.06 8.63 45.39
C GLY A 893 -33.88 7.13 45.15
N VAL A 894 -34.61 6.28 45.86
CA VAL A 894 -34.56 4.82 45.67
C VAL A 894 -35.10 4.42 44.32
N VAL A 895 -36.21 5.01 43.85
CA VAL A 895 -36.76 4.72 42.51
C VAL A 895 -35.82 5.18 41.40
N SER A 896 -35.22 6.37 41.52
CA SER A 896 -34.26 6.88 40.54
C SER A 896 -32.98 6.04 40.52
N MET A 897 -32.51 5.61 41.70
CA MET A 897 -31.32 4.77 41.83
C MET A 897 -31.59 3.34 41.33
N LEU A 898 -32.71 2.72 41.68
CA LEU A 898 -33.12 1.41 41.15
C LEU A 898 -33.31 1.46 39.64
N THR A 899 -33.92 2.52 39.10
CA THR A 899 -34.10 2.68 37.65
C THR A 899 -32.75 2.79 36.95
N PHE A 900 -31.83 3.60 37.47
CA PHE A 900 -30.49 3.76 36.90
C PHE A 900 -29.62 2.50 36.99
N PHE A 901 -29.69 1.77 38.12
CA PHE A 901 -28.87 0.58 38.39
C PHE A 901 -29.45 -0.73 37.87
N VAL A 902 -30.76 -0.84 37.59
CA VAL A 902 -31.33 -2.04 36.97
C VAL A 902 -31.20 -1.97 35.44
N THR A 903 -31.32 -0.79 34.83
CA THR A 903 -31.31 -0.68 33.36
C THR A 903 -29.92 -0.75 32.75
N ARG A 904 -28.88 -0.19 33.39
CA ARG A 904 -27.54 -0.10 32.77
C ARG A 904 -26.66 -1.36 32.83
N PRO A 905 -26.59 -2.12 33.94
CA PRO A 905 -25.75 -3.31 34.01
C PRO A 905 -26.26 -4.47 33.15
N LEU A 906 -27.58 -4.62 33.02
CA LEU A 906 -28.20 -5.67 32.19
C LEU A 906 -27.90 -5.46 30.69
N GLN A 907 -27.96 -4.22 30.22
CA GLN A 907 -27.69 -3.89 28.83
C GLN A 907 -26.20 -4.03 28.47
N ALA A 908 -25.31 -3.62 29.39
CA ALA A 908 -23.88 -3.86 29.25
C ALA A 908 -23.51 -5.36 29.33
N LEU A 909 -24.23 -6.15 30.13
CA LEU A 909 -24.03 -7.60 30.23
C LEU A 909 -24.41 -8.32 28.94
N GLU A 910 -25.58 -8.03 28.37
CA GLU A 910 -26.06 -8.65 27.13
C GLU A 910 -25.17 -8.32 25.93
N GLU A 911 -24.73 -7.06 25.81
CA GLU A 911 -23.89 -6.60 24.71
C GLU A 911 -22.46 -7.16 24.79
N ASN A 912 -21.89 -7.25 25.99
CA ASN A 912 -20.56 -7.82 26.19
C ASN A 912 -20.55 -9.35 26.03
N LEU A 913 -21.60 -10.07 26.46
CA LEU A 913 -21.71 -11.51 26.20
C LEU A 913 -21.83 -11.81 24.71
N GLN A 914 -22.63 -11.03 23.98
CA GLN A 914 -22.74 -11.15 22.52
C GLN A 914 -21.39 -10.91 21.86
N PHE A 915 -20.68 -9.84 22.23
CA PHE A 915 -19.37 -9.52 21.69
C PHE A 915 -18.34 -10.64 21.93
N ILE A 916 -18.22 -11.15 23.16
CA ILE A 916 -17.28 -12.22 23.51
C ILE A 916 -17.60 -13.53 22.75
N THR A 917 -18.89 -13.84 22.58
CA THR A 917 -19.33 -15.06 21.89
C THR A 917 -19.01 -15.00 20.40
N TRP A 918 -19.25 -13.86 19.75
CA TRP A 918 -18.90 -13.65 18.34
C TRP A 918 -17.39 -13.61 18.12
N LEU A 919 -16.63 -13.01 19.03
CA LEU A 919 -15.17 -13.02 18.98
C LEU A 919 -14.63 -14.45 19.06
N GLY A 920 -15.20 -15.28 19.94
CA GLY A 920 -14.86 -16.71 20.04
C GLY A 920 -15.16 -17.49 18.77
N MET A 921 -16.30 -17.23 18.11
CA MET A 921 -16.66 -17.89 16.84
C MET A 921 -15.74 -17.48 15.68
N ILE A 922 -15.42 -16.19 15.54
CA ILE A 922 -14.52 -15.68 14.48
C ILE A 922 -13.14 -16.33 14.61
N TYR A 923 -12.65 -16.39 15.84
CA TYR A 923 -11.34 -16.92 16.14
C TYR A 923 -11.24 -18.45 15.96
N ASN A 924 -12.24 -19.21 16.41
CA ASN A 924 -12.31 -20.65 16.17
C ASN A 924 -12.43 -20.98 14.68
N THR A 925 -13.15 -20.16 13.91
CA THR A 925 -13.30 -20.32 12.45
C THR A 925 -11.98 -20.09 11.71
N TYR A 926 -11.22 -19.06 12.10
CA TYR A 926 -9.89 -18.76 11.56
C TYR A 926 -8.93 -19.96 11.71
N TRP A 927 -8.82 -20.50 12.93
CA TRP A 927 -7.93 -21.62 13.22
C TRP A 927 -8.40 -22.94 12.61
N THR A 928 -9.72 -23.16 12.52
CA THR A 928 -10.27 -24.33 11.83
C THR A 928 -9.93 -24.28 10.34
N ARG A 929 -9.98 -23.10 9.69
CA ARG A 929 -9.52 -22.98 8.30
C ARG A 929 -8.04 -23.29 8.14
N LEU A 930 -7.19 -22.76 9.03
CA LEU A 930 -5.75 -23.01 8.99
C LEU A 930 -5.40 -24.49 9.21
N ALA A 931 -6.06 -25.16 10.15
CA ALA A 931 -5.79 -26.57 10.46
C ALA A 931 -6.17 -27.55 9.33
N TYR A 932 -6.99 -27.11 8.37
CA TYR A 932 -7.44 -27.91 7.22
C TYR A 932 -6.86 -27.43 5.89
N THR A 933 -5.93 -26.47 5.92
CA THR A 933 -5.19 -26.02 4.73
C THR A 933 -4.05 -27.00 4.47
N LEU A 934 -4.20 -27.87 3.46
CA LEU A 934 -3.25 -28.97 3.16
C LEU A 934 -2.56 -28.87 1.80
N GLU A 935 -2.98 -27.96 0.92
CA GLU A 935 -2.43 -27.84 -0.43
C GLU A 935 -1.32 -26.79 -0.51
N ARG A 936 -0.13 -27.21 -0.92
CA ARG A 936 1.09 -26.37 -0.92
C ARG A 936 1.00 -25.17 -1.87
N GLU A 937 0.18 -25.28 -2.93
CA GLU A 937 -0.04 -24.22 -3.93
C GLU A 937 -1.06 -23.17 -3.47
N SER A 938 -2.06 -23.57 -2.67
CA SER A 938 -3.10 -22.67 -2.16
C SER A 938 -2.83 -22.17 -0.74
N ALA A 939 -1.90 -22.78 0.01
CA ALA A 939 -1.70 -22.50 1.43
C ALA A 939 -1.49 -21.02 1.73
N GLN A 940 -0.71 -20.32 0.90
CA GLN A 940 -0.48 -18.87 1.04
C GLN A 940 -1.79 -18.08 0.88
N VAL A 941 -2.57 -18.42 -0.15
CA VAL A 941 -3.84 -17.78 -0.50
C VAL A 941 -4.93 -18.09 0.52
N ASP A 942 -4.99 -19.32 1.03
CA ASP A 942 -5.97 -19.75 2.02
C ASP A 942 -5.69 -19.15 3.40
N ILE A 943 -4.41 -19.04 3.79
CA ILE A 943 -3.99 -18.31 5.00
C ILE A 943 -4.34 -16.84 4.86
N GLU A 944 -4.03 -16.23 3.72
CA GLU A 944 -4.34 -14.82 3.45
C GLU A 944 -5.85 -14.56 3.47
N ASN A 945 -6.64 -15.41 2.83
CA ASN A 945 -8.11 -15.33 2.81
C ASN A 945 -8.70 -15.53 4.21
N ALA A 946 -8.25 -16.54 4.97
CA ALA A 946 -8.70 -16.76 6.34
C ALA A 946 -8.35 -15.57 7.24
N THR A 947 -7.15 -15.00 7.08
CA THR A 947 -6.67 -13.84 7.85
C THR A 947 -7.46 -12.59 7.53
N VAL A 948 -7.67 -12.30 6.24
CA VAL A 948 -8.46 -11.15 5.76
C VAL A 948 -9.91 -11.25 6.25
N ASP A 949 -10.50 -12.43 6.20
CA ASP A 949 -11.89 -12.65 6.65
C ASP A 949 -12.02 -12.54 8.18
N ALA A 950 -11.06 -13.07 8.95
CA ALA A 950 -11.02 -12.92 10.40
C ALA A 950 -10.88 -11.45 10.83
N ILE A 951 -9.97 -10.70 10.20
CA ILE A 951 -9.76 -9.27 10.46
C ILE A 951 -11.03 -8.48 10.11
N ARG A 952 -11.65 -8.78 8.96
CA ARG A 952 -12.91 -8.16 8.53
C ARG A 952 -14.00 -8.38 9.58
N LYS A 953 -14.17 -9.61 10.04
CA LYS A 953 -15.21 -9.96 11.04
C LYS A 953 -14.94 -9.35 12.41
N ILE A 954 -13.67 -9.23 12.82
CA ILE A 954 -13.29 -8.53 14.06
C ILE A 954 -13.59 -7.03 13.94
N LYS A 955 -13.27 -6.38 12.81
CA LYS A 955 -13.61 -4.98 12.55
C LYS A 955 -15.13 -4.75 12.56
N GLU A 956 -15.90 -5.58 11.85
CA GLU A 956 -17.37 -5.53 11.85
C GLU A 956 -17.96 -5.67 13.26
N LEU A 957 -17.37 -6.54 14.09
CA LEU A 957 -17.80 -6.75 15.47
C LEU A 957 -17.45 -5.55 16.36
N LEU A 958 -16.28 -4.95 16.17
CA LEU A 958 -15.81 -3.77 16.89
C LEU A 958 -16.66 -2.53 16.56
N ASP A 959 -16.94 -2.31 15.27
CA ASP A 959 -17.75 -1.19 14.79
C ASP A 959 -19.19 -1.27 15.32
N LYS A 960 -19.80 -2.46 15.29
CA LYS A 960 -21.12 -2.70 15.89
C LYS A 960 -21.15 -2.46 17.39
N HIS A 961 -20.08 -2.82 18.10
CA HIS A 961 -19.96 -2.56 19.53
C HIS A 961 -19.81 -1.06 19.81
N THR A 962 -18.98 -0.36 19.03
CA THR A 962 -18.78 1.09 19.15
C THR A 962 -20.04 1.87 18.81
N GLU A 963 -20.75 1.52 17.74
CA GLU A 963 -22.03 2.13 17.35
C GLU A 963 -23.08 2.01 18.47
N ARG A 964 -23.27 0.80 19.01
CA ARG A 964 -24.18 0.58 20.16
C ARG A 964 -23.74 1.34 21.41
N SER A 965 -22.43 1.44 21.66
CA SER A 965 -21.89 2.22 22.78
C SER A 965 -22.05 3.74 22.61
N SER A 966 -22.10 4.23 21.37
CA SER A 966 -22.16 5.66 21.04
C SER A 966 -23.57 6.25 21.10
N ASN A 967 -24.60 5.42 20.92
CA ASN A 967 -26.01 5.80 21.03
C ASN A 967 -26.51 5.96 22.49
N ARG A 968 -25.60 6.19 23.45
CA ARG A 968 -25.90 6.38 24.88
C ARG A 968 -26.46 7.79 25.14
N PRO A 969 -27.69 7.93 25.69
CA PRO A 969 -28.14 9.22 26.20
C PRO A 969 -27.39 9.54 27.51
N GLY A 970 -26.72 10.70 27.57
CA GLY A 970 -26.14 11.26 28.80
C GLY A 970 -24.62 11.43 28.85
N LEU A 971 -23.90 11.28 27.74
CA LEU A 971 -22.50 11.73 27.58
C LEU A 971 -22.47 12.83 26.50
N ARG A 972 -23.02 13.99 26.85
CA ARG A 972 -22.68 15.29 26.26
C ARG A 972 -22.38 16.25 27.40
#